data_AF-A0A5P1FC77-F1
#
_entry.id   AF-A0A5P1FC77-F1
#
_cell.length_a   1.000
_cell.length_b   1.000
_cell.length_c   1.000
_cell.angle_alpha   90.00
_cell.angle_beta   90.00
_cell.angle_gamma   90.00
#
_symmetry.space_group_name_H-M   'P 1'
#
loop_
_entity.id
_entity.type
_entity.pdbx_description
1 polymer ?
#
loop_
_entity_poly.entity_id
_entity_poly.type
_entity_poly.pdbx_seq_one_letter_code
_entity_poly.pdbx_strand_id
1 'polypeptide(L)'
;MFKSPIKMKIPALIIPPSSSLAPTITEPHPSLNEMKNLCRALQFIRKGDPVKAKNVLKGIRHKHQSSAVFHRVHSAVLCHYATKLINDPESQTYQYDNALDSAHQATILSPNNLEFSFYYVTRLVSHCKYEEAKKECERALAITNPVDFLMDYIKESNQETSTLERISLHQDYLQFLLYVLKSPNLSEKCRKTLLIDPGIVQIRTYLRSLQTPTEWRDLLRVPIKDFEYKTDFKFPFEALTFSHEKHIWKYWVCPCCDEQDFNDAQLMWQHMLEEHLYEPPEELQSFLPKQLDQHWTDKIVKGIWEPIDIRDRTTNSNLECSLSTNTERSFFLKRIKCNFWLLATNNCLSKSHIDKVLRYVMGENQVLPSVQDLENVGTGDQLILCIRILDSLQLEKVHNFLESLVQACNLCIRAERHRPLGNAFLDSPGIGVTLDDSFLHIDLDLKPLSNSENSLSAEDKTWSSPDVNRVMCWLYEDQNHTEKINALAAEREVETINIVEKLRNEYEDLCMICSKKRKLIQYQDALNLFKNKCKNELAERANSAEYLTQWKKELAEKAESGNDSLICVISDILTEAETLNASRKQDGAINQSNDNDKDNSTSSLDNSCIKAAHKKLESSSNVEICIADAQIMKNLATTRQLQLNLERDCTVDYRVILVPHLRAYIQEALKRRIAEQKESGAKIEASFKELLHDDEKQTVKRDYNRKQLQETARGKTKSSSFKKSKRKQSR
;
A
#
# COMPACT_ATOMS: atom_id res chain seq x y z
N MET A 1 48.26 25.51 31.93
CA MET A 1 48.61 24.08 31.98
C MET A 1 47.47 23.27 31.39
N PHE A 2 47.51 23.01 30.09
CA PHE A 2 46.57 22.14 29.38
C PHE A 2 47.39 21.05 28.72
N LYS A 3 47.16 19.78 29.10
CA LYS A 3 47.62 18.61 28.33
C LYS A 3 46.41 17.99 27.65
N SER A 4 46.53 17.82 26.33
CA SER A 4 45.50 17.27 25.46
C SER A 4 45.27 15.77 25.74
N PRO A 5 44.07 15.25 25.42
CA PRO A 5 43.84 13.81 25.42
C PRO A 5 44.33 13.18 24.11
N ILE A 6 45.04 12.07 24.27
CA ILE A 6 45.59 11.22 23.22
C ILE A 6 44.43 10.56 22.46
N LYS A 7 44.33 10.80 21.15
CA LYS A 7 43.47 10.05 20.23
C LYS A 7 44.01 8.62 20.10
N MET A 8 43.34 7.63 20.70
CA MET A 8 43.51 6.23 20.31
C MET A 8 42.71 5.95 19.04
N LYS A 9 43.41 5.64 17.94
CA LYS A 9 42.83 5.11 16.71
C LYS A 9 42.29 3.70 16.98
N ILE A 10 41.00 3.49 16.71
CA ILE A 10 40.39 2.15 16.58
C ILE A 10 40.83 1.58 15.22
N PRO A 11 41.40 0.36 15.14
CA PRO A 11 41.67 -0.27 13.85
C PRO A 11 40.37 -0.75 13.21
N ALA A 12 40.24 -0.52 11.90
CA ALA A 12 39.09 -0.89 11.09
C ALA A 12 38.84 -2.41 11.09
N LEU A 13 37.56 -2.78 11.17
CA LEU A 13 37.03 -4.13 10.92
C LEU A 13 37.41 -4.56 9.50
N ILE A 14 38.23 -5.59 9.37
CA ILE A 14 38.43 -6.32 8.12
C ILE A 14 37.46 -7.51 8.16
N ILE A 15 36.43 -7.47 7.31
CA ILE A 15 35.58 -8.62 7.01
C ILE A 15 36.35 -9.48 6.00
N PRO A 16 36.70 -10.75 6.29
CA PRO A 16 37.24 -11.62 5.26
C PRO A 16 36.12 -12.12 4.34
N PRO A 17 36.37 -12.28 3.04
CA PRO A 17 35.37 -12.76 2.10
C PRO A 17 35.16 -14.27 2.28
N SER A 18 33.92 -14.67 2.00
CA SER A 18 33.45 -16.04 1.82
C SER A 18 34.46 -16.91 1.06
N SER A 19 35.10 -17.82 1.77
CA SER A 19 35.86 -18.92 1.18
C SER A 19 35.26 -20.24 1.64
N SER A 20 34.89 -21.06 0.65
CA SER A 20 34.42 -22.42 0.83
C SER A 20 35.51 -23.28 1.47
N LEU A 21 35.30 -23.68 2.72
CA LEU A 21 36.05 -24.76 3.34
C LEU A 21 35.07 -25.91 3.62
N ALA A 22 35.35 -27.04 2.98
CA ALA A 22 34.70 -28.32 3.22
C ALA A 22 34.81 -28.73 4.71
N PRO A 23 33.88 -29.57 5.22
CA PRO A 23 33.68 -29.74 6.65
C PRO A 23 34.77 -30.65 7.23
N THR A 24 35.72 -30.05 7.94
CA THR A 24 36.60 -30.81 8.84
C THR A 24 35.81 -31.11 10.11
N ILE A 25 35.21 -32.30 10.17
CA ILE A 25 34.60 -32.88 11.37
C ILE A 25 35.72 -33.10 12.40
N THR A 26 35.97 -32.10 13.24
CA THR A 26 36.56 -32.27 14.58
C THR A 26 36.36 -30.95 15.32
N GLU A 27 35.13 -30.70 15.81
CA GLU A 27 34.98 -29.74 16.88
C GLU A 27 35.67 -30.31 18.13
N PRO A 28 36.45 -29.52 18.89
CA PRO A 28 37.14 -30.01 20.07
C PRO A 28 36.11 -30.38 21.15
N HIS A 29 35.85 -31.68 21.29
CA HIS A 29 35.02 -32.22 22.35
C HIS A 29 35.60 -31.82 23.73
N PRO A 30 34.79 -31.28 24.65
CA PRO A 30 35.27 -30.91 25.97
C PRO A 30 35.79 -32.15 26.71
N SER A 31 36.94 -32.03 27.38
CA SER A 31 37.51 -33.13 28.14
C SER A 31 36.55 -33.62 29.24
N LEU A 32 36.63 -34.89 29.65
CA LEU A 32 35.76 -35.45 30.69
C LEU A 32 35.81 -34.66 32.01
N ASN A 33 36.94 -34.02 32.31
CA ASN A 33 37.12 -33.19 33.49
C ASN A 33 36.55 -31.76 33.32
N GLU A 34 36.55 -31.23 32.08
CA GLU A 34 35.86 -29.98 31.72
C GLU A 34 34.36 -30.09 31.94
N MET A 35 33.75 -31.17 31.45
CA MET A 35 32.31 -31.38 31.57
C MET A 35 31.85 -31.48 33.03
N LYS A 36 32.63 -32.13 33.91
CA LYS A 36 32.30 -32.25 35.33
C LYS A 36 32.20 -30.89 36.04
N ASN A 37 33.13 -29.98 35.77
CA ASN A 37 33.12 -28.65 36.40
C ASN A 37 32.01 -27.76 35.83
N LEU A 38 31.75 -27.84 34.52
CA LEU A 38 30.64 -27.13 33.87
C LEU A 38 29.27 -27.59 34.40
N CYS A 39 29.07 -28.91 34.50
CA CYS A 39 27.87 -29.49 35.11
C CYS A 39 27.71 -29.04 36.57
N ARG A 40 28.80 -29.03 37.35
CA ARG A 40 28.78 -28.56 38.74
C ARG A 40 28.37 -27.08 38.85
N ALA A 41 28.83 -26.23 37.95
CA ALA A 41 28.42 -24.82 37.92
C ALA A 41 26.92 -24.66 37.62
N LEU A 42 26.39 -25.41 36.65
CA LEU A 42 24.95 -25.43 36.34
C LEU A 42 24.10 -25.95 37.51
N GLN A 43 24.57 -26.97 38.23
CA GLN A 43 23.89 -27.45 39.44
C GLN A 43 23.83 -26.39 40.54
N PHE A 44 24.87 -25.57 40.71
CA PHE A 44 24.84 -24.45 41.64
C PHE A 44 23.84 -23.36 41.23
N ILE A 45 23.71 -23.06 39.93
CA ILE A 45 22.66 -22.17 39.42
C ILE A 45 21.27 -22.72 39.79
N ARG A 46 21.02 -24.01 39.54
CA ARG A 46 19.71 -24.63 39.86
C ARG A 46 19.38 -24.60 41.35
N LYS A 47 20.39 -24.73 42.21
CA LYS A 47 20.27 -24.60 43.67
C LYS A 47 20.11 -23.14 44.13
N GLY A 48 20.07 -22.17 43.22
CA GLY A 48 19.91 -20.75 43.54
C GLY A 48 21.18 -20.07 44.05
N ASP A 49 22.36 -20.67 43.85
CA ASP A 49 23.65 -20.18 44.34
C ASP A 49 24.60 -19.80 43.18
N PRO A 50 24.35 -18.67 42.49
CA PRO A 50 25.16 -18.23 41.35
C PRO A 50 26.55 -17.73 41.78
N VAL A 51 26.74 -17.40 43.06
CA VAL A 51 28.05 -16.96 43.60
C VAL A 51 29.01 -18.14 43.62
N LYS A 52 28.57 -19.31 44.13
CA LYS A 52 29.37 -20.54 44.06
C LYS A 52 29.61 -20.97 42.62
N ALA A 53 28.60 -20.86 41.74
CA ALA A 53 28.75 -21.17 40.32
C ALA A 53 29.85 -20.31 39.67
N LYS A 54 29.88 -19.00 39.94
CA LYS A 54 30.90 -18.07 39.42
C LYS A 54 32.29 -18.41 39.94
N ASN A 55 32.42 -18.77 41.22
CA ASN A 55 33.71 -19.15 41.81
C ASN A 55 34.28 -20.43 41.19
N VAL A 56 33.43 -21.43 40.92
CA VAL A 56 33.82 -22.66 40.21
C VAL A 56 34.38 -22.35 38.83
N LEU A 57 33.74 -21.44 38.07
CA LEU A 57 34.20 -21.08 36.73
C LEU A 57 35.44 -20.16 36.73
N LYS A 58 35.60 -19.30 37.74
CA LYS A 58 36.78 -18.42 37.86
C LYS A 58 38.07 -19.22 38.00
N GLY A 59 38.06 -20.33 38.73
CA GLY A 59 39.21 -21.20 38.93
C GLY A 59 39.70 -21.94 37.68
N ILE A 60 38.90 -21.94 36.60
CA ILE A 60 39.18 -22.70 35.38
C ILE A 60 39.21 -21.85 34.10
N ARG A 61 38.93 -20.54 34.18
CA ARG A 61 38.84 -19.61 33.04
C ARG A 61 40.05 -19.63 32.10
N HIS A 62 41.27 -19.73 32.64
CA HIS A 62 42.51 -19.72 31.85
C HIS A 62 42.73 -20.99 31.01
N LYS A 63 42.07 -22.10 31.36
CA LYS A 63 42.24 -23.39 30.67
C LYS A 63 41.25 -23.61 29.53
N HIS A 64 40.25 -22.74 29.37
CA HIS A 64 39.07 -23.01 28.56
C HIS A 64 38.65 -21.87 27.62
N GLN A 65 39.60 -21.01 27.22
CA GLN A 65 39.35 -19.90 26.28
C GLN A 65 38.90 -20.36 24.88
N SER A 66 39.18 -21.62 24.50
CA SER A 66 38.78 -22.21 23.22
C SER A 66 37.52 -23.08 23.29
N SER A 67 36.88 -23.20 24.46
CA SER A 67 35.72 -24.08 24.63
C SER A 67 34.41 -23.31 24.45
N ALA A 68 33.67 -23.60 23.38
CA ALA A 68 32.36 -22.99 23.12
C ALA A 68 31.36 -23.28 24.25
N VAL A 69 31.34 -24.52 24.77
CA VAL A 69 30.50 -24.93 25.89
C VAL A 69 30.84 -24.15 27.17
N PHE A 70 32.13 -23.92 27.45
CA PHE A 70 32.53 -23.08 28.58
C PHE A 70 31.96 -21.67 28.44
N HIS A 71 32.13 -21.06 27.28
CA HIS A 71 31.65 -19.70 27.00
C HIS A 71 30.12 -19.57 27.14
N ARG A 72 29.37 -20.58 26.69
CA ARG A 72 27.92 -20.69 26.84
C ARG A 72 27.46 -20.83 28.30
N VAL A 73 28.12 -21.69 29.08
CA VAL A 73 27.81 -21.90 30.52
C VAL A 73 28.24 -20.70 31.36
N HIS A 74 29.40 -20.12 31.04
CA HIS A 74 29.93 -18.93 31.69
C HIS A 74 28.99 -17.73 31.51
N SER A 75 28.45 -17.52 30.31
CA SER A 75 27.40 -16.53 30.07
C SER A 75 26.20 -16.74 31.00
N ALA A 76 25.68 -17.96 31.10
CA ALA A 76 24.53 -18.26 31.96
C ALA A 76 24.82 -17.95 33.44
N VAL A 77 25.99 -18.35 33.94
CA VAL A 77 26.42 -18.05 35.31
C VAL A 77 26.51 -16.56 35.56
N LEU A 78 27.07 -15.78 34.62
CA LEU A 78 27.16 -14.33 34.73
C LEU A 78 25.77 -13.68 34.76
N CYS A 79 24.84 -14.10 33.90
CA CYS A 79 23.45 -13.63 33.92
C CYS A 79 22.80 -13.90 35.29
N HIS A 80 22.90 -15.12 35.81
CA HIS A 80 22.32 -15.47 37.12
C HIS A 80 23.04 -14.79 38.29
N TYR A 81 24.31 -14.45 38.16
CA TYR A 81 25.04 -13.69 39.16
C TYR A 81 24.62 -12.21 39.15
N ALA A 82 24.42 -11.63 37.97
CA ALA A 82 23.97 -10.25 37.80
C ALA A 82 22.61 -10.00 38.47
N THR A 83 21.72 -10.99 38.53
CA THR A 83 20.43 -10.88 39.25
C THR A 83 20.58 -10.78 40.77
N LYS A 84 21.75 -11.10 41.34
CA LYS A 84 22.06 -10.89 42.77
C LYS A 84 22.59 -9.49 43.07
N LEU A 85 22.97 -8.72 42.05
CA LEU A 85 23.55 -7.38 42.17
C LEU A 85 22.48 -6.28 42.07
N ILE A 86 21.28 -6.50 42.62
CA ILE A 86 20.15 -5.56 42.50
C ILE A 86 20.50 -4.17 43.08
N ASN A 87 21.34 -4.14 44.12
CA ASN A 87 21.76 -2.92 44.79
C ASN A 87 22.97 -2.22 44.14
N ASP A 88 23.50 -2.76 43.04
CA ASP A 88 24.67 -2.23 42.33
C ASP A 88 24.45 -2.32 40.80
N PRO A 89 23.74 -1.34 40.21
CA PRO A 89 23.35 -1.36 38.81
C PRO A 89 24.54 -1.26 37.83
N GLU A 90 25.63 -0.59 38.23
CA GLU A 90 26.84 -0.50 37.41
C GLU A 90 27.52 -1.87 37.30
N SER A 91 27.76 -2.54 38.44
CA SER A 91 28.30 -3.89 38.43
C SER A 91 27.34 -4.86 37.74
N GLN A 92 26.03 -4.72 37.94
CA GLN A 92 25.03 -5.54 37.28
C GLN A 92 25.12 -5.43 35.76
N THR A 93 25.17 -4.21 35.22
CA THR A 93 25.31 -3.94 33.78
C THR A 93 26.62 -4.53 33.25
N TYR A 94 27.74 -4.30 33.95
CA TYR A 94 29.03 -4.88 33.61
C TYR A 94 28.99 -6.41 33.56
N GLN A 95 28.30 -7.08 34.48
CA GLN A 95 28.14 -8.54 34.43
C GLN A 95 27.30 -8.99 33.23
N TYR A 96 26.25 -8.24 32.85
CA TYR A 96 25.43 -8.55 31.68
C TYR A 96 26.19 -8.40 30.36
N ASP A 97 26.98 -7.33 30.19
CA ASP A 97 27.80 -7.16 28.99
C ASP A 97 28.83 -8.28 28.87
N ASN A 98 29.53 -8.63 29.96
CA ASN A 98 30.43 -9.79 29.96
C ASN A 98 29.70 -11.11 29.65
N ALA A 99 28.44 -11.25 30.07
CA ALA A 99 27.63 -12.41 29.76
C ALA A 99 27.28 -12.48 28.27
N LEU A 100 26.96 -11.35 27.64
CA LEU A 100 26.69 -11.24 26.21
C LEU A 100 27.95 -11.52 25.38
N ASP A 101 29.10 -10.96 25.76
CA ASP A 101 30.38 -11.23 25.09
C ASP A 101 30.74 -12.72 25.17
N SER A 102 30.52 -13.33 26.33
CA SER A 102 30.76 -14.77 26.51
C SER A 102 29.77 -15.61 25.71
N ALA A 103 28.52 -15.17 25.51
CA ALA A 103 27.55 -15.86 24.67
C ALA A 103 27.93 -15.77 23.18
N HIS A 104 28.32 -14.58 22.72
CA HIS A 104 28.79 -14.35 21.36
C HIS A 104 30.05 -15.16 21.06
N GLN A 105 31.00 -15.24 22.00
CA GLN A 105 32.19 -16.06 21.82
C GLN A 105 31.86 -17.55 21.65
N ALA A 106 30.77 -18.05 22.26
CA ALA A 106 30.31 -19.42 22.02
C ALA A 106 29.84 -19.63 20.56
N THR A 107 29.15 -18.64 19.97
CA THR A 107 28.70 -18.71 18.58
C THR A 107 29.86 -18.54 17.59
N ILE A 108 30.90 -17.79 17.93
CA ILE A 108 32.13 -17.70 17.12
C ILE A 108 32.90 -19.03 17.14
N LEU A 109 33.03 -19.66 18.31
CA LEU A 109 33.80 -20.90 18.48
C LEU A 109 33.10 -22.15 17.93
N SER A 110 31.76 -22.16 17.86
CA SER A 110 30.96 -23.22 17.23
C SER A 110 29.82 -22.60 16.41
N PRO A 111 30.13 -22.13 15.18
CA PRO A 111 29.21 -21.34 14.36
C PRO A 111 28.00 -22.11 13.84
N ASN A 112 28.09 -23.45 13.77
CA ASN A 112 27.00 -24.31 13.33
C ASN A 112 26.07 -24.73 14.47
N ASN A 113 26.38 -24.39 15.72
CA ASN A 113 25.56 -24.79 16.86
C ASN A 113 24.37 -23.82 17.05
N LEU A 114 23.17 -24.35 16.82
CA LEU A 114 21.95 -23.55 16.90
C LEU A 114 21.53 -23.23 18.33
N GLU A 115 21.83 -24.08 19.31
CA GLU A 115 21.53 -23.78 20.72
C GLU A 115 22.32 -22.57 21.20
N PHE A 116 23.60 -22.44 20.81
CA PHE A 116 24.42 -21.27 21.16
C PHE A 116 23.87 -20.00 20.51
N SER A 117 23.49 -20.09 19.23
CA SER A 117 22.93 -18.98 18.47
C SER A 117 21.59 -18.53 19.08
N PHE A 118 20.69 -19.48 19.32
CA PHE A 118 19.40 -19.25 19.97
C PHE A 118 19.54 -18.63 21.36
N TYR A 119 20.45 -19.16 22.19
CA TYR A 119 20.72 -18.61 23.50
C TYR A 119 21.23 -17.18 23.42
N TYR A 120 22.19 -16.91 22.53
CA TYR A 120 22.75 -15.57 22.35
C TYR A 120 21.68 -14.57 21.91
N VAL A 121 20.88 -14.90 20.89
CA VAL A 121 19.74 -14.09 20.43
C VAL A 121 18.77 -13.79 21.57
N THR A 122 18.38 -14.80 22.35
CA THR A 122 17.44 -14.62 23.47
C THR A 122 18.00 -13.65 24.52
N ARG A 123 19.32 -13.66 24.75
CA ARG A 123 19.98 -12.69 25.65
C ARG A 123 20.03 -11.29 25.05
N LEU A 124 20.36 -11.15 23.77
CA LEU A 124 20.33 -9.85 23.07
C LEU A 124 18.94 -9.21 23.14
N VAL A 125 17.91 -10.01 22.85
CA VAL A 125 16.49 -9.61 22.96
C VAL A 125 16.13 -9.17 24.37
N SER A 126 16.53 -9.93 25.40
CA SER A 126 16.26 -9.59 26.81
C SER A 126 16.90 -8.27 27.24
N HIS A 127 17.97 -7.85 26.55
CA HIS A 127 18.69 -6.59 26.77
C HIS A 127 18.39 -5.54 25.70
N CYS A 128 17.31 -5.70 24.92
CA CYS A 128 16.87 -4.77 23.88
C CYS A 128 17.91 -4.49 22.77
N LYS A 129 18.90 -5.36 22.56
CA LYS A 129 19.89 -5.28 21.47
C LYS A 129 19.34 -5.91 20.17
N TYR A 130 18.29 -5.27 19.62
CA TYR A 130 17.45 -5.86 18.56
C TYR A 130 18.14 -6.00 17.21
N GLU A 131 19.02 -5.07 16.82
CA GLU A 131 19.71 -5.11 15.53
C GLU A 131 20.74 -6.24 15.49
N GLU A 132 21.48 -6.43 16.58
CA GLU A 132 22.39 -7.56 16.76
C GLU A 132 21.63 -8.88 16.78
N ALA A 133 20.48 -8.92 17.48
CA ALA A 133 19.63 -10.12 17.54
C ALA A 133 19.13 -10.51 16.14
N LYS A 134 18.72 -9.54 15.33
CA LYS A 134 18.26 -9.73 13.96
C LYS A 134 19.37 -10.32 13.08
N LYS A 135 20.57 -9.74 13.11
CA LYS A 135 21.73 -10.23 12.35
C LYS A 135 22.09 -11.67 12.71
N GLU A 136 22.07 -11.98 14.01
CA GLU A 136 22.38 -13.32 14.48
C GLU A 136 21.28 -14.33 14.11
N CYS A 137 20.01 -13.95 14.14
CA CYS A 137 18.93 -14.80 13.63
C CYS A 137 19.12 -15.12 12.14
N GLU A 138 19.44 -14.12 11.32
CA GLU A 138 19.69 -14.30 9.88
C GLU A 138 20.89 -15.22 9.63
N ARG A 139 21.98 -15.03 10.38
CA ARG A 139 23.14 -15.91 10.33
C ARG A 139 22.79 -17.36 10.71
N ALA A 140 22.09 -17.54 11.83
CA ALA A 140 21.76 -18.86 12.37
C ALA A 140 20.80 -19.63 11.47
N LEU A 141 19.80 -18.95 10.88
CA LEU A 141 18.87 -19.57 9.93
C LEU A 141 19.51 -19.91 8.58
N ALA A 142 20.65 -19.31 8.24
CA ALA A 142 21.41 -19.62 7.02
C ALA A 142 22.34 -20.85 7.15
N ILE A 143 22.43 -21.47 8.33
CA ILE A 143 23.27 -22.66 8.57
C ILE A 143 22.68 -23.87 7.85
N THR A 144 23.46 -24.49 6.95
CA THR A 144 23.02 -25.65 6.16
C THR A 144 23.10 -26.98 6.92
N ASN A 145 24.05 -27.11 7.86
CA ASN A 145 24.26 -28.32 8.66
C ASN A 145 24.27 -27.96 10.15
N PRO A 146 23.11 -27.70 10.76
CA PRO A 146 23.02 -27.31 12.16
C PRO A 146 23.37 -28.46 13.10
N VAL A 147 24.01 -28.12 14.23
CA VAL A 147 24.30 -29.06 15.32
C VAL A 147 23.70 -28.56 16.64
N ASP A 148 23.38 -29.48 17.56
CA ASP A 148 23.00 -29.18 18.94
C ASP A 148 23.40 -30.34 19.85
N PHE A 149 24.49 -30.16 20.58
CA PHE A 149 25.07 -31.19 21.44
C PHE A 149 25.09 -30.83 22.93
N LEU A 150 24.67 -29.62 23.33
CA LEU A 150 24.82 -29.16 24.72
C LEU A 150 24.03 -30.07 25.68
N MET A 151 22.80 -30.40 25.31
CA MET A 151 21.92 -31.24 26.12
C MET A 151 22.39 -32.70 26.20
N ASP A 152 23.10 -33.19 25.19
CA ASP A 152 23.65 -34.55 25.20
C ASP A 152 24.79 -34.71 26.23
N TYR A 153 25.43 -33.60 26.60
CA TYR A 153 26.44 -33.53 27.66
C TYR A 153 25.88 -33.28 29.05
N ILE A 154 24.73 -32.60 29.15
CA ILE A 154 24.04 -32.28 30.40
C ILE A 154 22.94 -33.33 30.62
N LYS A 155 23.30 -34.53 31.10
CA LYS A 155 22.39 -35.66 31.38
C LYS A 155 21.37 -35.37 32.49
N GLU A 156 20.41 -34.46 32.28
CA GLU A 156 19.51 -33.98 33.34
C GLU A 156 18.04 -33.82 32.91
N SER A 157 17.60 -34.36 31.77
CA SER A 157 16.16 -34.48 31.47
C SER A 157 15.76 -35.93 31.24
N ASN A 158 14.78 -36.42 32.01
CA ASN A 158 14.05 -37.67 31.74
C ASN A 158 13.14 -37.56 30.49
N GLN A 159 13.45 -36.64 29.57
CA GLN A 159 12.76 -36.42 28.31
C GLN A 159 13.79 -36.66 27.21
N GLU A 160 13.62 -37.75 26.48
CA GLU A 160 14.42 -38.13 25.31
C GLU A 160 13.92 -37.34 24.10
N THR A 161 14.15 -36.02 24.04
CA THR A 161 13.96 -35.26 22.80
C THR A 161 15.19 -35.44 21.93
N SER A 162 14.98 -35.88 20.69
CA SER A 162 16.08 -36.14 19.77
C SER A 162 16.81 -34.85 19.41
N THR A 163 18.10 -34.93 19.10
CA THR A 163 18.90 -33.77 18.63
C THR A 163 18.24 -33.06 17.45
N LEU A 164 17.59 -33.82 16.55
CA LEU A 164 16.90 -33.29 15.38
C LEU A 164 15.67 -32.45 15.77
N GLU A 165 14.88 -32.91 16.75
CA GLU A 165 13.72 -32.16 17.27
C GLU A 165 14.16 -30.86 17.94
N ARG A 166 15.26 -30.88 18.70
CA ARG A 166 15.79 -29.66 19.33
C ARG A 166 16.26 -28.65 18.28
N ILE A 167 16.99 -29.11 17.26
CA ILE A 167 17.40 -28.27 16.12
C ILE A 167 16.17 -27.63 15.48
N SER A 168 15.14 -28.41 15.17
CA SER A 168 13.89 -27.91 14.56
C SER A 168 13.20 -26.86 15.44
N LEU A 169 13.13 -27.08 16.75
CA LEU A 169 12.57 -26.13 17.71
C LEU A 169 13.34 -24.80 17.73
N HIS A 170 14.68 -24.86 17.75
CA HIS A 170 15.53 -23.67 17.71
C HIS A 170 15.35 -22.88 16.42
N GLN A 171 15.32 -23.55 15.26
CA GLN A 171 15.09 -22.91 13.97
C GLN A 171 13.72 -22.22 13.92
N ASP A 172 12.67 -22.91 14.35
CA ASP A 172 11.33 -22.37 14.38
C ASP A 172 11.22 -21.13 15.29
N TYR A 173 11.86 -21.15 16.45
CA TYR A 173 11.85 -20.01 17.36
C TYR A 173 12.67 -18.84 16.81
N LEU A 174 13.85 -19.10 16.24
CA LEU A 174 14.66 -18.07 15.58
C LEU A 174 13.90 -17.41 14.42
N GLN A 175 13.12 -18.19 13.66
CA GLN A 175 12.27 -17.66 12.59
C GLN A 175 11.17 -16.75 13.14
N PHE A 176 10.53 -17.12 14.26
CA PHE A 176 9.56 -16.26 14.93
C PHE A 176 10.19 -14.96 15.45
N LEU A 177 11.34 -15.04 16.14
CA LEU A 177 12.05 -13.85 16.62
C LEU A 177 12.42 -12.93 15.46
N LEU A 178 12.94 -13.48 14.37
CA LEU A 178 13.28 -12.71 13.17
C LEU A 178 12.05 -12.04 12.56
N TYR A 179 10.91 -12.75 12.50
CA TYR A 179 9.64 -12.21 11.99
C TYR A 179 9.18 -11.00 12.81
N VAL A 180 9.18 -11.14 14.15
CA VAL A 180 8.82 -10.04 15.07
C VAL A 180 9.79 -8.86 14.94
N LEU A 181 11.10 -9.12 14.85
CA LEU A 181 12.13 -8.08 14.69
C LEU A 181 12.03 -7.34 13.35
N LYS A 182 11.53 -8.00 12.29
CA LYS A 182 11.31 -7.40 10.96
C LYS A 182 9.97 -6.69 10.81
N SER A 183 9.03 -6.88 11.74
CA SER A 183 7.67 -6.34 11.63
C SER A 183 7.64 -4.84 11.92
N PRO A 184 7.31 -3.98 10.92
CA PRO A 184 7.36 -2.52 11.08
C PRO A 184 6.21 -1.97 11.94
N ASN A 185 5.07 -2.67 11.98
CA ASN A 185 3.83 -2.18 12.59
C ASN A 185 3.74 -2.43 14.12
N LEU A 186 4.72 -3.09 14.72
CA LEU A 186 4.74 -3.35 16.16
C LEU A 186 5.41 -2.21 16.91
N SER A 187 4.75 -1.68 17.94
CA SER A 187 5.40 -0.77 18.89
C SER A 187 6.51 -1.45 19.66
N GLU A 188 7.38 -0.64 20.26
CA GLU A 188 8.44 -1.13 21.14
C GLU A 188 7.87 -1.96 22.30
N LYS A 189 6.74 -1.54 22.88
CA LYS A 189 6.07 -2.26 23.97
C LYS A 189 5.59 -3.64 23.51
N CYS A 190 4.86 -3.71 22.41
CA CYS A 190 4.34 -4.98 21.88
C CYS A 190 5.45 -5.91 21.41
N ARG A 191 6.47 -5.36 20.76
CA ARG A 191 7.68 -6.09 20.38
C ARG A 191 8.36 -6.70 21.61
N LYS A 192 8.54 -5.92 22.68
CA LYS A 192 9.11 -6.41 23.93
C LYS A 192 8.27 -7.53 24.54
N THR A 193 6.95 -7.40 24.56
CA THR A 193 6.03 -8.45 25.04
C THR A 193 6.20 -9.73 24.23
N LEU A 194 6.08 -9.67 22.90
CA LEU A 194 6.21 -10.84 22.02
C LEU A 194 7.56 -11.55 22.13
N LEU A 195 8.63 -10.79 22.42
CA LEU A 195 9.98 -11.32 22.46
C LEU A 195 10.40 -11.85 23.84
N ILE A 196 9.84 -11.33 24.94
CA ILE A 196 10.33 -11.61 26.30
C ILE A 196 9.31 -12.37 27.15
N ASP A 197 8.01 -12.15 26.96
CA ASP A 197 6.98 -12.73 27.83
C ASP A 197 6.91 -14.26 27.66
N PRO A 198 7.18 -15.05 28.73
CA PRO A 198 7.17 -16.51 28.66
C PRO A 198 5.80 -17.09 28.32
N GLY A 199 4.71 -16.34 28.56
CA GLY A 199 3.36 -16.74 28.16
C GLY A 199 3.17 -16.79 26.64
N ILE A 200 3.92 -15.98 25.89
CA ILE A 200 3.86 -15.93 24.42
C ILE A 200 4.30 -17.24 23.80
N VAL A 201 5.33 -17.88 24.37
CA VAL A 201 5.81 -19.19 23.91
C VAL A 201 4.73 -20.26 24.04
N GLN A 202 3.96 -20.21 25.14
CA GLN A 202 2.88 -21.15 25.39
C GLN A 202 1.71 -20.92 24.44
N ILE A 203 1.33 -19.66 24.22
CA ILE A 203 0.28 -19.28 23.27
C ILE A 203 0.67 -19.70 21.85
N ARG A 204 1.89 -19.41 21.42
CA ARG A 204 2.38 -19.80 20.09
C ARG A 204 2.39 -21.31 19.92
N THR A 205 2.86 -22.06 20.93
CA THR A 205 2.85 -23.53 20.90
C THR A 205 1.42 -24.06 20.80
N TYR A 206 0.47 -23.51 21.56
CA TYR A 206 -0.94 -23.88 21.49
C TYR A 206 -1.51 -23.61 20.09
N LEU A 207 -1.31 -22.42 19.52
CA LEU A 207 -1.79 -22.09 18.17
C LEU A 207 -1.24 -23.02 17.09
N ARG A 208 0.03 -23.45 17.22
CA ARG A 208 0.62 -24.44 16.30
C ARG A 208 0.04 -25.85 16.45
N SER A 209 -0.55 -26.17 17.60
CA SER A 209 -1.22 -27.46 17.81
C SER A 209 -2.60 -27.53 17.14
N LEU A 210 -3.18 -26.39 16.74
CA LEU A 210 -4.46 -26.34 16.03
C LEU A 210 -4.24 -26.77 14.57
N GLN A 211 -4.67 -27.98 14.21
CA GLN A 211 -4.44 -28.58 12.90
C GLN A 211 -5.69 -28.58 12.02
N THR A 212 -6.88 -28.46 12.63
CA THR A 212 -8.16 -28.57 11.92
C THR A 212 -8.84 -27.21 11.74
N PRO A 213 -9.63 -27.03 10.66
CA PRO A 213 -10.45 -25.83 10.49
C PRO A 213 -11.44 -25.62 11.63
N THR A 214 -11.93 -26.69 12.25
CA THR A 214 -12.86 -26.66 13.39
C THR A 214 -12.20 -26.08 14.64
N GLU A 215 -10.96 -26.48 14.96
CA GLU A 215 -10.23 -25.95 16.11
C GLU A 215 -9.93 -24.46 15.97
N TRP A 216 -9.58 -24.01 14.76
CA TRP A 216 -9.43 -22.59 14.45
C TRP A 216 -10.76 -21.85 14.54
N ARG A 217 -11.84 -22.42 13.98
CA ARG A 217 -13.19 -21.82 14.08
C ARG A 217 -13.64 -21.67 15.53
N ASP A 218 -13.44 -22.68 16.37
CA ASP A 218 -13.81 -22.65 17.78
C ASP A 218 -13.04 -21.59 18.57
N LEU A 219 -11.84 -21.22 18.13
CA LEU A 219 -11.07 -20.10 18.71
C LEU A 219 -11.56 -18.75 18.19
N LEU A 220 -11.89 -18.66 16.89
CA LEU A 220 -12.21 -17.42 16.19
C LEU A 220 -13.69 -17.04 16.26
N ARG A 221 -14.56 -17.97 16.70
CA ARG A 221 -15.98 -17.73 16.91
C ARG A 221 -16.22 -17.23 18.33
N VAL A 222 -16.62 -15.96 18.44
CA VAL A 222 -16.84 -15.27 19.72
C VAL A 222 -18.34 -15.16 19.99
N PRO A 223 -18.87 -15.72 21.09
CA PRO A 223 -20.27 -15.51 21.47
C PRO A 223 -20.52 -14.02 21.81
N ILE A 224 -21.56 -13.43 21.22
CA ILE A 224 -21.89 -12.01 21.42
C ILE A 224 -22.18 -11.71 22.90
N LYS A 225 -22.85 -12.62 23.61
CA LYS A 225 -23.12 -12.51 25.06
C LYS A 225 -21.84 -12.41 25.91
N ASP A 226 -20.81 -13.15 25.54
CA ASP A 226 -19.52 -13.13 26.27
C ASP A 226 -18.72 -11.85 25.98
N PHE A 227 -19.00 -11.22 24.84
CA PHE A 227 -18.43 -9.96 24.42
C PHE A 227 -19.12 -8.77 25.12
N GLU A 228 -20.47 -8.76 25.15
CA GLU A 228 -21.31 -7.75 25.83
C GLU A 228 -20.95 -7.56 27.31
N TYR A 229 -20.73 -8.66 28.05
CA TYR A 229 -20.47 -8.59 29.49
C TYR A 229 -19.08 -8.05 29.84
N LYS A 230 -18.14 -8.08 28.88
CA LYS A 230 -16.72 -7.77 29.14
C LYS A 230 -16.29 -6.40 28.63
N THR A 231 -16.99 -5.84 27.67
CA THR A 231 -16.73 -4.49 27.19
C THR A 231 -17.68 -3.55 27.93
N ASP A 232 -17.21 -2.83 28.94
CA ASP A 232 -17.96 -1.72 29.59
C ASP A 232 -18.32 -0.57 28.62
N PHE A 233 -18.09 -0.75 27.31
CA PHE A 233 -18.35 0.20 26.25
C PHE A 233 -19.69 -0.11 25.57
N LYS A 234 -20.55 0.90 25.49
CA LYS A 234 -21.81 0.88 24.72
C LYS A 234 -21.58 0.79 23.20
N PHE A 235 -20.42 1.27 22.75
CA PHE A 235 -20.08 1.50 21.34
C PHE A 235 -19.86 0.22 20.50
N PRO A 236 -19.19 -0.84 20.99
CA PRO A 236 -19.08 -2.12 20.28
C PRO A 236 -20.44 -2.79 20.01
N PHE A 237 -21.41 -2.65 20.90
CA PHE A 237 -22.73 -3.26 20.70
C PHE A 237 -23.54 -2.54 19.61
N GLU A 238 -23.45 -1.21 19.55
CA GLU A 238 -24.03 -0.40 18.48
C GLU A 238 -23.48 -0.80 17.10
N ALA A 239 -22.16 -0.96 17.00
CA ALA A 239 -21.49 -1.44 15.79
C ALA A 239 -21.96 -2.84 15.35
N LEU A 240 -22.17 -3.76 16.29
CA LEU A 240 -22.69 -5.11 16.00
C LEU A 240 -24.14 -5.05 15.54
N THR A 241 -24.98 -4.27 16.21
CA THR A 241 -26.40 -4.09 15.86
C THR A 241 -26.55 -3.48 14.47
N PHE A 242 -25.78 -2.42 14.18
CA PHE A 242 -25.73 -1.79 12.86
C PHE A 242 -25.38 -2.81 11.78
N SER A 243 -24.32 -3.60 11.98
CA SER A 243 -23.88 -4.56 10.99
C SER A 243 -24.88 -5.69 10.76
N HIS A 244 -25.57 -6.13 11.81
CA HIS A 244 -26.64 -7.13 11.70
C HIS A 244 -27.83 -6.60 10.89
N GLU A 245 -28.27 -5.37 11.16
CA GLU A 245 -29.44 -4.78 10.49
C GLU A 245 -29.15 -4.37 9.04
N LYS A 246 -27.95 -3.86 8.77
CA LYS A 246 -27.58 -3.29 7.46
C LYS A 246 -26.76 -4.22 6.59
N HIS A 247 -26.27 -5.34 7.14
CA HIS A 247 -25.34 -6.27 6.48
C HIS A 247 -24.07 -5.61 5.92
N ILE A 248 -23.66 -4.47 6.49
CA ILE A 248 -22.46 -3.72 6.11
C ILE A 248 -21.70 -3.28 7.38
N TRP A 249 -20.40 -3.03 7.25
CA TRP A 249 -19.54 -2.52 8.34
C TRP A 249 -19.15 -1.06 8.18
N LYS A 250 -19.37 -0.53 6.98
CA LYS A 250 -18.97 0.81 6.58
C LYS A 250 -20.19 1.69 6.45
N TYR A 251 -20.05 2.92 6.90
CA TYR A 251 -21.02 3.98 6.68
C TYR A 251 -20.26 5.27 6.38
N TRP A 252 -20.97 6.25 5.84
CA TRP A 252 -20.42 7.55 5.46
C TRP A 252 -21.08 8.63 6.31
N VAL A 253 -20.28 9.56 6.81
CA VAL A 253 -20.77 10.68 7.63
C VAL A 253 -20.63 11.96 6.82
N CYS A 254 -21.69 12.78 6.80
CA CYS A 254 -21.58 14.11 6.21
C CYS A 254 -20.65 14.99 7.07
N PRO A 255 -19.60 15.61 6.49
CA PRO A 255 -18.69 16.47 7.25
C PRO A 255 -19.32 17.83 7.63
N CYS A 256 -20.52 18.13 7.15
CA CYS A 256 -21.19 19.42 7.35
C CYS A 256 -22.43 19.31 8.25
N CYS A 257 -22.90 18.09 8.55
CA CYS A 257 -24.10 17.85 9.35
C CYS A 257 -23.78 16.94 10.53
N ASP A 258 -24.27 17.30 11.71
CA ASP A 258 -23.97 16.58 12.96
C ASP A 258 -24.75 15.25 13.11
N GLU A 259 -25.78 14.98 12.29
CA GLU A 259 -26.74 13.89 12.52
C GLU A 259 -27.04 12.98 11.31
N GLN A 260 -26.29 13.08 10.20
CA GLN A 260 -26.58 12.28 8.98
C GLN A 260 -25.49 11.25 8.64
N ASP A 261 -25.85 9.99 8.88
CA ASP A 261 -25.09 8.81 8.50
C ASP A 261 -25.73 8.11 7.29
N PHE A 262 -24.92 7.71 6.32
CA PHE A 262 -25.33 7.07 5.07
C PHE A 262 -24.77 5.67 4.96
N ASN A 263 -25.59 4.74 4.45
CA ASN A 263 -25.18 3.35 4.21
C ASN A 263 -24.50 3.15 2.84
N ASP A 264 -24.49 4.17 2.00
CA ASP A 264 -23.94 4.15 0.65
C ASP A 264 -23.28 5.50 0.31
N ALA A 265 -22.12 5.46 -0.33
CA ALA A 265 -21.37 6.65 -0.73
C ALA A 265 -22.16 7.54 -1.72
N GLN A 266 -22.97 6.96 -2.59
CA GLN A 266 -23.80 7.69 -3.55
C GLN A 266 -24.90 8.48 -2.85
N LEU A 267 -25.51 7.93 -1.79
CA LEU A 267 -26.53 8.64 -1.02
C LEU A 267 -25.93 9.83 -0.26
N MET A 268 -24.75 9.64 0.35
CA MET A 268 -24.00 10.75 0.95
C MET A 268 -23.68 11.81 -0.11
N TRP A 269 -23.22 11.41 -1.29
CA TRP A 269 -22.90 12.35 -2.36
C TRP A 269 -24.14 13.13 -2.84
N GLN A 270 -25.29 12.47 -3.02
CA GLN A 270 -26.55 13.14 -3.36
C GLN A 270 -26.93 14.19 -2.32
N HIS A 271 -26.85 13.85 -1.03
CA HIS A 271 -27.07 14.81 0.05
C HIS A 271 -26.09 16.00 -0.02
N MET A 272 -24.79 15.74 -0.24
CA MET A 272 -23.78 16.80 -0.39
C MET A 272 -24.10 17.75 -1.55
N LEU A 273 -24.57 17.20 -2.67
CA LEU A 273 -24.96 17.97 -3.85
C LEU A 273 -26.17 18.87 -3.58
N GLU A 274 -27.18 18.35 -2.89
CA GLU A 274 -28.44 19.03 -2.62
C GLU A 274 -28.31 20.11 -1.53
N GLU A 275 -27.66 19.80 -0.41
CA GLU A 275 -27.67 20.65 0.79
C GLU A 275 -26.44 21.55 0.92
N HIS A 276 -25.30 21.18 0.31
CA HIS A 276 -24.01 21.85 0.58
C HIS A 276 -23.33 22.45 -0.64
N LEU A 277 -23.35 21.75 -1.78
CA LEU A 277 -22.60 22.13 -2.99
C LEU A 277 -23.46 22.90 -4.01
N TYR A 278 -24.79 22.77 -3.95
CA TYR A 278 -25.77 23.43 -4.85
C TYR A 278 -25.39 23.24 -6.31
N GLU A 279 -25.75 22.08 -6.89
CA GLU A 279 -25.36 21.73 -8.26
C GLU A 279 -25.57 22.85 -9.29
N PRO A 280 -24.69 22.94 -10.30
CA PRO A 280 -24.84 23.90 -11.38
C PRO A 280 -26.21 23.70 -12.05
N PRO A 281 -26.93 24.79 -12.40
CA PRO A 281 -28.25 24.71 -13.01
C PRO A 281 -28.29 23.74 -14.20
N GLU A 282 -29.38 22.96 -14.34
CA GLU A 282 -29.55 21.99 -15.43
C GLU A 282 -29.35 22.61 -16.83
N GLU A 283 -29.67 23.89 -16.98
CA GLU A 283 -29.43 24.67 -18.20
C GLU A 283 -27.95 24.74 -18.63
N LEU A 284 -27.01 24.45 -17.72
CA LEU A 284 -25.58 24.41 -18.00
C LEU A 284 -25.11 23.03 -18.51
N GLN A 285 -25.89 21.96 -18.27
CA GLN A 285 -25.53 20.61 -18.72
C GLN A 285 -25.45 20.51 -20.25
N SER A 286 -26.29 21.24 -20.98
CA SER A 286 -26.25 21.27 -22.46
C SER A 286 -24.96 21.89 -23.01
N PHE A 287 -24.22 22.63 -22.18
CA PHE A 287 -22.96 23.27 -22.55
C PHE A 287 -21.73 22.47 -22.13
N LEU A 288 -21.88 21.28 -21.52
CA LEU A 288 -20.74 20.45 -21.18
C LEU A 288 -20.12 19.82 -22.44
N PRO A 289 -18.78 19.85 -22.59
CA PRO A 289 -18.10 19.22 -23.70
C PRO A 289 -18.22 17.69 -23.63
N LYS A 290 -18.27 17.04 -24.80
CA LYS A 290 -18.25 15.57 -24.88
C LYS A 290 -16.84 15.06 -24.55
N GLN A 291 -16.77 14.16 -23.57
CA GLN A 291 -15.54 13.47 -23.22
C GLN A 291 -15.03 12.65 -24.40
N LEU A 292 -13.71 12.55 -24.50
CA LEU A 292 -13.03 11.72 -25.48
C LEU A 292 -12.90 10.28 -24.94
N ASP A 293 -13.19 9.28 -25.76
CA ASP A 293 -13.10 7.88 -25.32
C ASP A 293 -11.67 7.50 -24.92
N GLN A 294 -11.54 6.63 -23.91
CA GLN A 294 -10.24 6.15 -23.42
C GLN A 294 -9.37 5.54 -24.52
N HIS A 295 -9.99 4.89 -25.52
CA HIS A 295 -9.28 4.33 -26.68
C HIS A 295 -8.52 5.39 -27.49
N TRP A 296 -9.09 6.59 -27.65
CA TRP A 296 -8.41 7.70 -28.33
C TRP A 296 -7.22 8.20 -27.53
N THR A 297 -7.40 8.41 -26.23
CA THR A 297 -6.36 8.85 -25.29
C THR A 297 -5.14 7.92 -25.33
N ASP A 298 -5.39 6.61 -25.27
CA ASP A 298 -4.37 5.57 -25.34
C ASP A 298 -3.58 5.60 -26.66
N LYS A 299 -4.28 5.75 -27.79
CA LYS A 299 -3.68 5.80 -29.13
C LYS A 299 -2.84 7.07 -29.34
N ILE A 300 -3.34 8.23 -28.91
CA ILE A 300 -2.62 9.50 -28.99
C ILE A 300 -1.32 9.46 -28.16
N VAL A 301 -1.39 8.92 -26.95
CA VAL A 301 -0.24 8.82 -26.02
C VAL A 301 0.80 7.80 -26.51
N LYS A 302 0.37 6.62 -26.94
CA LYS A 302 1.26 5.52 -27.37
C LYS A 302 1.71 5.64 -28.83
N GLY A 303 1.11 6.53 -29.61
CA GLY A 303 1.37 6.69 -31.03
C GLY A 303 2.80 7.09 -31.40
N ILE A 304 3.16 6.82 -32.65
CA ILE A 304 4.46 7.18 -33.25
C ILE A 304 4.32 8.55 -33.91
N TRP A 305 5.17 9.52 -33.53
CA TRP A 305 5.08 10.93 -33.94
C TRP A 305 6.23 11.39 -34.86
N GLU A 306 6.88 10.46 -35.58
CA GLU A 306 8.02 10.79 -36.46
C GLU A 306 7.55 11.37 -37.80
N PRO A 307 8.20 12.42 -38.35
CA PRO A 307 7.74 13.08 -39.57
C PRO A 307 7.79 12.14 -40.78
N ILE A 308 6.75 12.24 -41.62
CA ILE A 308 6.60 11.46 -42.85
C ILE A 308 6.78 12.40 -44.05
N ASP A 309 7.65 12.02 -44.99
CA ASP A 309 7.72 12.66 -46.31
C ASP A 309 6.88 11.88 -47.32
N ILE A 310 5.92 12.55 -47.95
CA ILE A 310 5.22 12.02 -49.13
C ILE A 310 6.07 12.38 -50.35
N ARG A 311 6.69 11.38 -50.98
CA ARG A 311 7.25 11.57 -52.33
C ARG A 311 6.11 11.60 -53.35
N ASP A 312 6.30 12.39 -54.41
CA ASP A 312 5.28 12.75 -55.38
C ASP A 312 4.38 11.60 -55.85
N ARG A 313 3.11 11.95 -55.99
CA ARG A 313 1.98 11.12 -56.40
C ARG A 313 2.16 10.62 -57.83
N THR A 314 3.00 9.61 -58.04
CA THR A 314 2.97 8.79 -59.26
C THR A 314 2.04 7.60 -59.04
N THR A 315 1.14 7.43 -60.00
CA THR A 315 0.05 6.47 -60.01
C THR A 315 0.53 5.03 -59.77
N ASN A 316 0.42 4.55 -58.54
CA ASN A 316 -0.12 3.22 -58.19
C ASN A 316 0.02 3.01 -56.68
N SER A 317 -1.02 2.40 -56.11
CA SER A 317 -1.16 2.00 -54.71
C SER A 317 0.12 1.40 -54.13
N ASN A 318 0.85 2.18 -53.32
CA ASN A 318 1.57 1.82 -52.10
C ASN A 318 2.41 3.04 -51.68
N LEU A 319 1.96 3.75 -50.63
CA LEU A 319 2.71 4.87 -50.03
C LEU A 319 4.01 4.32 -49.42
N GLU A 320 5.13 4.39 -50.15
CA GLU A 320 6.45 4.24 -49.53
C GLU A 320 6.83 5.55 -48.82
N CYS A 321 6.49 5.64 -47.54
CA CYS A 321 6.92 6.71 -46.65
C CYS A 321 8.39 6.55 -46.28
N SER A 322 9.24 7.54 -46.59
CA SER A 322 10.57 7.67 -45.98
C SER A 322 10.54 8.63 -44.78
N LEU A 323 11.34 8.33 -43.75
CA LEU A 323 11.54 9.19 -42.58
C LEU A 323 12.16 10.52 -43.00
N SER A 324 11.53 11.64 -42.62
CA SER A 324 12.00 12.98 -42.96
C SER A 324 13.19 13.40 -42.10
N THR A 325 14.22 14.01 -42.70
CA THR A 325 15.34 14.65 -41.99
C THR A 325 15.06 16.10 -41.57
N ASN A 326 13.83 16.60 -41.77
CA ASN A 326 13.47 17.97 -41.45
C ASN A 326 13.40 18.21 -39.92
N THR A 327 14.39 18.94 -39.40
CA THR A 327 14.57 19.24 -37.98
C THR A 327 13.43 20.08 -37.39
N GLU A 328 12.83 20.97 -38.19
CA GLU A 328 11.73 21.85 -37.77
C GLU A 328 10.41 21.09 -37.60
N ARG A 329 10.05 20.23 -38.57
CA ARG A 329 8.85 19.36 -38.45
C ARG A 329 8.98 18.41 -37.27
N SER A 330 10.17 17.84 -37.07
CA SER A 330 10.47 16.96 -35.92
C SER A 330 10.32 17.70 -34.57
N PHE A 331 10.78 18.96 -34.50
CA PHE A 331 10.60 19.81 -33.31
C PHE A 331 9.12 20.02 -32.97
N PHE A 332 8.31 20.45 -33.94
CA PHE A 332 6.89 20.69 -33.71
C PHE A 332 6.14 19.40 -33.35
N LEU A 333 6.38 18.28 -34.04
CA LEU A 333 5.73 17.01 -33.72
C LEU A 333 6.04 16.52 -32.30
N LYS A 334 7.29 16.71 -31.83
CA LYS A 334 7.67 16.40 -30.45
C LYS A 334 6.91 17.27 -29.44
N ARG A 335 6.75 18.57 -29.72
CA ARG A 335 6.01 19.51 -28.86
C ARG A 335 4.52 19.21 -28.84
N ILE A 336 3.92 18.97 -30.01
CA ILE A 336 2.51 18.57 -30.17
C ILE A 336 2.24 17.28 -29.38
N LYS A 337 3.11 16.26 -29.50
CA LYS A 337 3.00 15.03 -28.70
C LYS A 337 2.99 15.33 -27.19
N CYS A 338 3.90 16.18 -26.71
CA CYS A 338 3.95 16.56 -25.31
C CYS A 338 2.66 17.27 -24.85
N ASN A 339 2.12 18.19 -25.64
CA ASN A 339 0.90 18.92 -25.31
C ASN A 339 -0.31 17.97 -25.25
N PHE A 340 -0.45 17.08 -26.24
CA PHE A 340 -1.47 16.04 -26.19
C PHE A 340 -1.32 15.13 -24.98
N TRP A 341 -0.10 14.73 -24.63
CA TRP A 341 0.16 13.91 -23.45
C TRP A 341 -0.25 14.63 -22.15
N LEU A 342 0.08 15.91 -22.00
CA LEU A 342 -0.32 16.71 -20.83
C LEU A 342 -1.85 16.82 -20.74
N LEU A 343 -2.52 17.17 -21.84
CA LEU A 343 -3.98 17.32 -21.86
C LEU A 343 -4.69 15.97 -21.63
N ALA A 344 -4.16 14.89 -22.19
CA ALA A 344 -4.69 13.52 -22.04
C ALA A 344 -4.57 13.01 -20.61
N THR A 345 -3.39 13.13 -19.99
CA THR A 345 -3.15 12.62 -18.64
C THR A 345 -3.90 13.38 -17.55
N ASN A 346 -4.27 14.64 -17.83
CA ASN A 346 -5.09 15.47 -16.94
C ASN A 346 -6.58 15.49 -17.33
N ASN A 347 -7.05 14.58 -18.20
CA ASN A 347 -8.45 14.49 -18.66
C ASN A 347 -9.02 15.81 -19.21
N CYS A 348 -8.20 16.64 -19.86
CA CYS A 348 -8.56 17.95 -20.40
C CYS A 348 -8.97 17.93 -21.89
N LEU A 349 -8.93 16.76 -22.55
CA LEU A 349 -9.27 16.61 -23.98
C LEU A 349 -10.77 16.32 -24.19
N SER A 350 -11.37 17.03 -25.12
CA SER A 350 -12.75 16.83 -25.57
C SER A 350 -12.84 16.57 -27.07
N LYS A 351 -14.01 16.15 -27.54
CA LYS A 351 -14.26 15.95 -28.97
C LYS A 351 -14.07 17.24 -29.80
N SER A 352 -14.45 18.40 -29.26
CA SER A 352 -14.33 19.69 -29.97
C SER A 352 -12.86 20.06 -30.28
N HIS A 353 -11.93 19.66 -29.40
CA HIS A 353 -10.50 19.85 -29.61
C HIS A 353 -10.01 19.02 -30.80
N ILE A 354 -10.42 17.76 -30.88
CA ILE A 354 -10.08 16.88 -32.00
C ILE A 354 -10.66 17.43 -33.30
N ASP A 355 -11.93 17.87 -33.29
CA ASP A 355 -12.57 18.47 -34.46
C ASP A 355 -11.87 19.76 -34.93
N LYS A 356 -11.32 20.56 -34.00
CA LYS A 356 -10.54 21.76 -34.33
C LYS A 356 -9.18 21.39 -34.94
N VAL A 357 -8.48 20.39 -34.38
CA VAL A 357 -7.22 19.90 -34.95
C VAL A 357 -7.43 19.31 -36.34
N LEU A 358 -8.49 18.53 -36.55
CA LEU A 358 -8.86 18.01 -37.87
C LEU A 358 -9.12 19.12 -38.88
N ARG A 359 -9.78 20.22 -38.49
CA ARG A 359 -9.96 21.39 -39.36
C ARG A 359 -8.64 22.06 -39.75
N TYR A 360 -7.66 22.12 -38.86
CA TYR A 360 -6.31 22.61 -39.22
C TYR A 360 -5.60 21.67 -40.19
N VAL A 361 -5.73 20.36 -39.99
CA VAL A 361 -5.14 19.32 -40.84
C VAL A 361 -5.71 19.35 -42.25
N MET A 362 -7.03 19.51 -42.40
CA MET A 362 -7.70 19.47 -43.72
C MET A 362 -7.52 20.74 -44.56
N GLY A 363 -7.07 21.84 -43.93
CA GLY A 363 -6.91 23.14 -44.58
C GLY A 363 -8.25 23.83 -44.86
N GLU A 364 -8.29 25.15 -44.70
CA GLU A 364 -9.53 25.93 -44.88
C GLU A 364 -9.92 26.17 -46.35
N ASN A 365 -9.22 25.56 -47.34
CA ASN A 365 -9.45 25.79 -48.78
C ASN A 365 -8.86 24.69 -49.72
N GLN A 366 -8.38 23.53 -49.24
CA GLN A 366 -7.82 22.49 -50.13
C GLN A 366 -8.79 21.32 -50.36
N VAL A 367 -8.87 20.90 -51.62
CA VAL A 367 -9.60 19.73 -52.10
C VAL A 367 -8.78 18.48 -51.79
N LEU A 368 -9.03 17.88 -50.64
CA LEU A 368 -8.89 16.43 -50.37
C LEU A 368 -10.19 15.97 -49.70
N PRO A 369 -10.59 14.69 -49.83
CA PRO A 369 -11.97 14.32 -50.14
C PRO A 369 -12.97 14.66 -49.04
N SER A 370 -14.21 14.90 -49.51
CA SER A 370 -15.44 15.29 -48.82
C SER A 370 -15.51 14.98 -47.31
N VAL A 371 -16.10 15.91 -46.56
CA VAL A 371 -16.54 15.79 -45.16
C VAL A 371 -17.32 14.48 -44.87
N GLN A 372 -17.88 13.83 -45.89
CA GLN A 372 -18.57 12.52 -45.79
C GLN A 372 -17.62 11.32 -45.63
N ASP A 373 -16.35 11.41 -46.05
CA ASP A 373 -15.35 10.34 -45.85
C ASP A 373 -14.75 10.37 -44.42
N LEU A 374 -15.05 11.41 -43.62
CA LEU A 374 -14.54 11.57 -42.24
C LEU A 374 -15.41 10.95 -41.16
N GLU A 375 -16.63 10.50 -41.46
CA GLU A 375 -17.30 9.55 -40.57
C GLU A 375 -16.49 8.24 -40.44
N ASN A 376 -15.52 8.01 -41.34
CA ASN A 376 -14.59 6.86 -41.33
C ASN A 376 -13.18 7.16 -40.77
N VAL A 377 -12.90 8.38 -40.26
CA VAL A 377 -11.68 8.64 -39.47
C VAL A 377 -11.94 8.18 -38.02
N GLY A 378 -12.15 6.88 -37.85
CA GLY A 378 -12.64 6.27 -36.61
C GLY A 378 -11.59 6.06 -35.51
N THR A 379 -10.31 6.41 -35.71
CA THR A 379 -9.25 6.05 -34.76
C THR A 379 -8.19 7.15 -34.55
N GLY A 380 -7.64 7.24 -33.32
CA GLY A 380 -6.53 8.13 -32.99
C GLY A 380 -5.28 7.94 -33.86
N ASP A 381 -5.08 6.74 -34.42
CA ASP A 381 -3.97 6.44 -35.34
C ASP A 381 -4.06 7.25 -36.64
N GLN A 382 -5.27 7.42 -37.19
CA GLN A 382 -5.47 8.20 -38.42
C GLN A 382 -5.25 9.69 -38.16
N LEU A 383 -5.67 10.23 -37.01
CA LEU A 383 -5.37 11.61 -36.63
C LEU A 383 -3.86 11.86 -36.58
N ILE A 384 -3.12 10.96 -35.92
CA ILE A 384 -1.66 11.06 -35.81
C ILE A 384 -1.01 10.98 -37.18
N LEU A 385 -1.44 10.05 -38.05
CA LEU A 385 -0.95 9.94 -39.42
C LEU A 385 -1.14 11.25 -40.21
N CYS A 386 -2.31 11.88 -40.12
CA CYS A 386 -2.56 13.13 -40.83
C CYS A 386 -1.68 14.27 -40.30
N ILE A 387 -1.47 14.38 -38.98
CA ILE A 387 -0.58 15.41 -38.40
C ILE A 387 0.87 15.20 -38.85
N ARG A 388 1.35 13.96 -38.95
CA ARG A 388 2.74 13.64 -39.37
C ARG A 388 3.08 14.06 -40.80
N ILE A 389 2.07 14.28 -41.64
CA ILE A 389 2.21 14.64 -43.06
C ILE A 389 2.27 16.17 -43.24
N LEU A 390 1.80 16.96 -42.26
CA LEU A 390 1.71 18.41 -42.36
C LEU A 390 3.08 19.10 -42.55
N ASP A 391 3.05 20.27 -43.20
CA ASP A 391 4.19 21.18 -43.31
C ASP A 391 4.49 21.92 -41.98
N SER A 392 5.61 22.63 -41.89
CA SER A 392 5.99 23.30 -40.63
C SER A 392 5.03 24.41 -40.21
N LEU A 393 4.44 25.17 -41.14
CA LEU A 393 3.48 26.25 -40.84
C LEU A 393 2.13 25.70 -40.33
N GLN A 394 1.67 24.59 -40.89
CA GLN A 394 0.47 23.88 -40.42
C GLN A 394 0.71 23.24 -39.05
N LEU A 395 1.88 22.64 -38.84
CA LEU A 395 2.28 22.11 -37.54
C LEU A 395 2.39 23.19 -36.47
N GLU A 396 2.93 24.37 -36.81
CA GLU A 396 3.00 25.52 -35.90
C GLU A 396 1.59 25.97 -35.46
N LYS A 397 0.61 26.00 -36.36
CA LYS A 397 -0.79 26.32 -36.00
C LYS A 397 -1.39 25.31 -35.04
N VAL A 398 -1.19 24.01 -35.28
CA VAL A 398 -1.66 22.95 -34.38
C VAL A 398 -0.95 23.04 -33.02
N HIS A 399 0.36 23.28 -33.03
CA HIS A 399 1.16 23.48 -31.82
C HIS A 399 0.64 24.65 -30.98
N ASN A 400 0.50 25.84 -31.58
CA ASN A 400 0.07 27.05 -30.88
C ASN A 400 -1.36 26.90 -30.33
N PHE A 401 -2.24 26.22 -31.06
CA PHE A 401 -3.57 25.88 -30.56
C PHE A 401 -3.50 24.98 -29.32
N LEU A 402 -2.78 23.85 -29.38
CA LEU A 402 -2.68 22.94 -28.24
C LEU A 402 -1.94 23.57 -27.05
N GLU A 403 -0.94 24.41 -27.32
CA GLU A 403 -0.24 25.17 -26.28
C GLU A 403 -1.20 26.15 -25.58
N SER A 404 -2.10 26.81 -26.32
CA SER A 404 -3.12 27.67 -25.72
C SER A 404 -4.05 26.91 -24.76
N LEU A 405 -4.40 25.66 -25.08
CA LEU A 405 -5.20 24.81 -24.18
C LEU A 405 -4.42 24.43 -22.91
N VAL A 406 -3.15 24.02 -23.07
CA VAL A 406 -2.25 23.68 -21.95
C VAL A 406 -2.07 24.86 -21.00
N GLN A 407 -1.83 26.06 -21.55
CA GLN A 407 -1.68 27.30 -20.79
C GLN A 407 -2.97 27.69 -20.08
N ALA A 408 -4.12 27.64 -20.76
CA ALA A 408 -5.41 27.98 -20.16
C ALA A 408 -5.82 27.02 -19.03
N CYS A 409 -5.34 25.77 -19.09
CA CYS A 409 -5.52 24.77 -18.03
C CYS A 409 -4.44 24.86 -16.94
N ASN A 410 -3.49 25.80 -17.01
CA ASN A 410 -2.34 25.93 -16.12
C ASN A 410 -1.52 24.62 -15.98
N LEU A 411 -1.40 23.83 -17.05
CA LEU A 411 -0.67 22.56 -17.03
C LEU A 411 0.83 22.79 -17.24
N CYS A 412 1.69 22.15 -16.44
CA CYS A 412 3.14 22.21 -16.60
C CYS A 412 3.80 20.83 -16.41
N ILE A 413 5.03 20.66 -16.92
CA ILE A 413 5.79 19.39 -16.88
C ILE A 413 6.26 19.03 -15.44
N ARG A 414 5.94 19.82 -14.42
CA ARG A 414 6.29 19.48 -13.03
C ARG A 414 5.23 18.55 -12.44
N ALA A 415 5.68 17.33 -12.18
CA ALA A 415 4.96 16.30 -11.45
C ALA A 415 4.35 16.86 -10.16
N GLU A 416 3.04 17.09 -10.18
CA GLU A 416 2.26 16.90 -8.97
C GLU A 416 2.47 15.46 -8.57
N ARG A 417 3.24 15.29 -7.50
CA ARG A 417 3.33 14.00 -6.82
C ARG A 417 1.91 13.69 -6.40
N HIS A 418 1.27 12.75 -7.10
CA HIS A 418 0.10 12.07 -6.56
C HIS A 418 0.41 11.73 -5.11
N ARG A 419 -0.41 12.26 -4.20
CA ARG A 419 -0.42 11.82 -2.80
C ARG A 419 -0.48 10.29 -2.86
N PRO A 420 0.41 9.56 -2.19
CA PRO A 420 0.38 8.11 -2.21
C PRO A 420 -1.05 7.63 -1.93
N LEU A 421 -1.60 6.89 -2.88
CA LEU A 421 -2.88 6.21 -2.75
C LEU A 421 -2.68 5.11 -1.72
N GLY A 422 -2.87 5.44 -0.44
CA GLY A 422 -2.66 4.50 0.64
C GLY A 422 -2.56 5.22 1.98
N ASN A 423 -3.70 5.53 2.57
CA ASN A 423 -3.76 5.61 4.02
C ASN A 423 -3.62 4.17 4.54
N ALA A 424 -2.37 3.75 4.76
CA ALA A 424 -2.00 2.41 5.24
C ALA A 424 -2.71 1.98 6.54
N PHE A 425 -3.46 2.88 7.18
CA PHE A 425 -4.27 2.60 8.36
C PHE A 425 -5.60 1.92 8.05
N LEU A 426 -6.22 2.23 6.89
CA LEU A 426 -7.49 1.61 6.44
C LEU A 426 -7.27 0.41 5.50
N ASP A 427 -6.08 0.33 4.89
CA ASP A 427 -5.64 -0.78 4.01
C ASP A 427 -4.85 -1.87 4.76
N SER A 428 -4.94 -1.94 6.09
CA SER A 428 -4.48 -3.13 6.80
C SER A 428 -5.26 -4.32 6.26
N PRO A 429 -4.63 -5.48 5.94
CA PRO A 429 -5.32 -6.64 5.36
C PRO A 429 -6.48 -7.03 6.27
N GLY A 430 -7.68 -6.55 5.90
CA GLY A 430 -8.83 -6.48 6.78
C GLY A 430 -9.27 -7.89 7.10
N ILE A 431 -9.07 -8.31 8.34
CA ILE A 431 -9.65 -9.55 8.83
C ILE A 431 -11.15 -9.46 8.59
N GLY A 432 -11.69 -10.51 7.97
CA GLY A 432 -13.12 -10.60 7.79
C GLY A 432 -13.76 -10.71 9.16
N VAL A 433 -14.75 -9.88 9.43
CA VAL A 433 -15.62 -10.03 10.59
C VAL A 433 -17.00 -10.28 10.01
N THR A 434 -17.61 -11.41 10.36
CA THR A 434 -18.95 -11.78 9.92
C THR A 434 -19.80 -12.10 11.13
N LEU A 435 -21.07 -11.71 11.07
CA LEU A 435 -22.06 -12.07 12.06
C LEU A 435 -22.82 -13.28 11.55
N ASP A 436 -23.12 -14.23 12.43
CA ASP A 436 -24.04 -15.30 12.07
C ASP A 436 -25.49 -14.78 11.95
N ASP A 437 -26.30 -15.41 11.10
CA ASP A 437 -27.69 -15.01 10.85
C ASP A 437 -28.56 -15.04 12.13
N SER A 438 -28.10 -15.75 13.16
CA SER A 438 -28.75 -15.83 14.46
C SER A 438 -28.39 -14.70 15.42
N PHE A 439 -27.42 -13.85 15.06
CA PHE A 439 -26.84 -12.82 15.92
C PHE A 439 -26.43 -13.34 17.31
N LEU A 440 -25.81 -14.52 17.32
CA LEU A 440 -25.31 -15.18 18.52
C LEU A 440 -23.78 -15.18 18.56
N HIS A 441 -23.12 -15.19 17.38
CA HIS A 441 -21.68 -15.28 17.30
C HIS A 441 -21.09 -14.30 16.27
N ILE A 442 -19.87 -13.87 16.58
CA ILE A 442 -18.98 -13.13 15.70
C ILE A 442 -17.94 -14.12 15.18
N ASP A 443 -17.85 -14.28 13.87
CA ASP A 443 -16.85 -15.12 13.21
C ASP A 443 -15.74 -14.24 12.63
N LEU A 444 -14.49 -14.56 12.96
CA LEU A 444 -13.31 -13.90 12.39
C LEU A 444 -12.69 -14.75 11.27
N ASP A 445 -12.46 -14.15 10.11
CA ASP A 445 -11.77 -14.74 8.97
C ASP A 445 -10.31 -14.27 8.90
N LEU A 446 -9.40 -15.18 9.25
CA LEU A 446 -7.95 -14.95 9.21
C LEU A 446 -7.30 -15.30 7.86
N LYS A 447 -8.07 -15.55 6.79
CA LYS A 447 -7.51 -15.73 5.43
C LYS A 447 -6.46 -14.69 5.04
N PRO A 448 -6.59 -13.38 5.33
CA PRO A 448 -5.57 -12.40 4.99
C PRO A 448 -4.22 -12.63 5.69
N LEU A 449 -4.21 -13.38 6.80
CA LEU A 449 -3.03 -13.78 7.57
C LEU A 449 -2.45 -15.14 7.13
N SER A 450 -2.98 -15.74 6.06
CA SER A 450 -2.46 -16.99 5.49
C SER A 450 -1.33 -16.70 4.50
N ASN A 451 -0.34 -17.60 4.39
CA ASN A 451 0.79 -17.42 3.47
C ASN A 451 0.33 -17.70 2.03
N SER A 452 0.01 -16.64 1.28
CA SER A 452 -0.34 -16.69 -0.13
C SER A 452 0.38 -15.56 -0.89
N GLU A 453 1.69 -15.68 -1.02
CA GLU A 453 2.44 -14.92 -2.05
C GLU A 453 2.69 -15.75 -3.33
N ASN A 454 2.20 -17.00 -3.43
CA ASN A 454 2.44 -17.85 -4.61
C ASN A 454 1.21 -18.67 -5.03
N SER A 455 0.07 -18.03 -5.26
CA SER A 455 -1.07 -18.68 -5.93
C SER A 455 -1.78 -17.72 -6.87
N LEU A 456 -1.12 -17.46 -8.01
CA LEU A 456 -1.81 -17.13 -9.26
C LEU A 456 -2.49 -18.41 -9.80
N SER A 457 -3.52 -18.89 -9.11
CA SER A 457 -4.57 -19.70 -9.71
C SER A 457 -5.82 -19.58 -8.85
N ALA A 458 -6.82 -18.92 -9.40
CA ALA A 458 -8.17 -19.04 -8.90
C ALA A 458 -8.64 -20.45 -9.27
N GLU A 459 -8.81 -21.35 -8.28
CA GLU A 459 -9.92 -22.32 -8.21
C GLU A 459 -9.82 -23.38 -7.10
N ASP A 460 -8.71 -23.51 -6.35
CA ASP A 460 -8.67 -24.52 -5.27
C ASP A 460 -9.12 -23.98 -3.90
N LYS A 461 -10.33 -24.41 -3.48
CA LYS A 461 -10.90 -24.26 -2.12
C LYS A 461 -10.17 -25.12 -1.07
N THR A 462 -8.85 -25.20 -1.14
CA THR A 462 -8.04 -25.95 -0.17
C THR A 462 -7.76 -25.03 1.01
N TRP A 463 -8.34 -25.34 2.16
CA TRP A 463 -8.09 -24.62 3.41
C TRP A 463 -6.59 -24.47 3.67
N SER A 464 -6.10 -23.24 3.73
CA SER A 464 -4.75 -22.92 4.19
C SER A 464 -4.81 -22.53 5.67
N SER A 465 -3.99 -23.18 6.49
CA SER A 465 -3.86 -22.81 7.90
C SER A 465 -3.28 -21.39 8.00
N PRO A 466 -3.79 -20.53 8.90
CA PRO A 466 -3.20 -19.22 9.16
C PRO A 466 -1.72 -19.35 9.57
N ASP A 467 -0.88 -18.40 9.17
CA ASP A 467 0.50 -18.34 9.66
C ASP A 467 0.50 -17.88 11.12
N VAL A 468 0.90 -18.77 12.03
CA VAL A 468 0.91 -18.49 13.47
C VAL A 468 1.75 -17.27 13.81
N ASN A 469 2.88 -17.02 13.14
CA ASN A 469 3.70 -15.83 13.42
C ASN A 469 2.95 -14.54 13.04
N ARG A 470 2.22 -14.55 11.91
CA ARG A 470 1.37 -13.43 11.49
C ARG A 470 0.22 -13.21 12.47
N VAL A 471 -0.44 -14.28 12.90
CA VAL A 471 -1.51 -14.23 13.93
C VAL A 471 -0.97 -13.69 15.25
N MET A 472 0.23 -14.09 15.67
CA MET A 472 0.85 -13.59 16.90
C MET A 472 1.15 -12.09 16.82
N CYS A 473 1.73 -11.60 15.72
CA CYS A 473 1.92 -10.17 15.54
C CYS A 473 0.57 -9.43 15.52
N TRP A 474 -0.41 -9.93 14.78
CA TRP A 474 -1.75 -9.35 14.71
C TRP A 474 -2.45 -9.25 16.07
N LEU A 475 -2.41 -10.32 16.89
CA LEU A 475 -3.04 -10.33 18.21
C LEU A 475 -2.46 -9.26 19.12
N TYR A 476 -1.16 -8.99 19.01
CA TYR A 476 -0.40 -8.07 19.87
C TYR A 476 -0.06 -6.75 19.19
N GLU A 477 -0.66 -6.44 18.04
CA GLU A 477 -0.55 -5.11 17.44
C GLU A 477 -1.16 -4.05 18.37
N ASP A 478 -0.60 -2.84 18.29
CA ASP A 478 -0.75 -1.74 19.27
C ASP A 478 -2.21 -1.40 19.63
N GLN A 479 -2.58 -1.56 20.91
CA GLN A 479 -3.95 -1.31 21.42
C GLN A 479 -4.31 0.16 21.65
N ASN A 480 -3.44 1.12 21.28
CA ASN A 480 -3.72 2.56 21.45
C ASN A 480 -4.65 3.12 20.35
N HIS A 481 -5.60 2.29 19.91
CA HIS A 481 -6.49 2.59 18.80
C HIS A 481 -7.45 3.73 19.16
N THR A 482 -8.03 3.80 20.36
CA THR A 482 -9.05 4.82 20.66
C THR A 482 -8.53 6.25 20.61
N GLU A 483 -7.37 6.54 21.23
CA GLU A 483 -6.76 7.87 21.20
C GLU A 483 -6.28 8.23 19.79
N LYS A 484 -5.68 7.27 19.06
CA LYS A 484 -5.27 7.45 17.67
C LYS A 484 -6.47 7.63 16.73
N ILE A 485 -7.56 6.88 16.93
CA ILE A 485 -8.80 6.97 16.15
C ILE A 485 -9.45 8.33 16.38
N ASN A 486 -9.51 8.81 17.63
CA ASN A 486 -10.08 10.12 17.94
C ASN A 486 -9.24 11.26 17.36
N ALA A 487 -7.90 11.18 17.46
CA ALA A 487 -7.01 12.15 16.82
C ALA A 487 -7.15 12.14 15.29
N LEU A 488 -7.20 10.95 14.68
CA LEU A 488 -7.43 10.79 13.23
C LEU A 488 -8.85 11.21 12.82
N ALA A 489 -9.86 11.08 13.68
CA ALA A 489 -11.21 11.58 13.43
C ALA A 489 -11.21 13.11 13.38
N ALA A 490 -10.57 13.77 14.35
CA ALA A 490 -10.44 15.23 14.37
C ALA A 490 -9.62 15.77 13.19
N GLU A 491 -8.51 15.11 12.82
CA GLU A 491 -7.74 15.47 11.62
C GLU A 491 -8.55 15.28 10.32
N ARG A 492 -9.37 14.21 10.24
CA ARG A 492 -10.26 13.96 9.10
C ARG A 492 -11.36 15.01 8.99
N GLU A 493 -11.94 15.44 10.11
CA GLU A 493 -12.98 16.47 10.13
C GLU A 493 -12.49 17.77 9.48
N VAL A 494 -11.27 18.22 9.84
CA VAL A 494 -10.68 19.42 9.25
C VAL A 494 -10.36 19.25 7.76
N GLU A 495 -9.77 18.12 7.36
CA GLU A 495 -9.41 17.89 5.95
C GLU A 495 -10.67 17.70 5.07
N THR A 496 -11.72 17.05 5.57
CA THR A 496 -12.97 16.85 4.82
C THR A 496 -13.70 18.17 4.58
N ILE A 497 -13.75 19.07 5.57
CA ILE A 497 -14.29 20.43 5.39
C ILE A 497 -13.50 21.20 4.32
N ASN A 498 -12.17 21.12 4.33
CA ASN A 498 -11.32 21.74 3.32
C ASN A 498 -11.57 21.17 1.90
N ILE A 499 -11.83 19.86 1.79
CA ILE A 499 -12.21 19.24 0.51
C ILE A 499 -13.57 19.79 0.03
N VAL A 500 -14.54 19.94 0.92
CA VAL A 500 -15.87 20.50 0.60
C VAL A 500 -15.75 21.95 0.11
N GLU A 501 -14.91 22.76 0.75
CA GLU A 501 -14.65 24.14 0.32
C GLU A 501 -14.02 24.18 -1.08
N LYS A 502 -13.04 23.31 -1.36
CA LYS A 502 -12.45 23.18 -2.70
C LYS A 502 -13.49 22.77 -3.74
N LEU A 503 -14.36 21.81 -3.41
CA LEU A 503 -15.46 21.40 -4.30
C LEU A 503 -16.39 22.58 -4.61
N ARG A 504 -16.77 23.38 -3.60
CA ARG A 504 -17.59 24.59 -3.79
C ARG A 504 -16.94 25.55 -4.78
N ASN A 505 -15.64 25.82 -4.61
CA ASN A 505 -14.89 26.71 -5.50
C ASN A 505 -14.84 26.16 -6.94
N GLU A 506 -14.63 24.85 -7.12
CA GLU A 506 -14.65 24.23 -8.44
C GLU A 506 -16.04 24.34 -9.10
N TYR A 507 -17.14 24.19 -8.36
CA TYR A 507 -18.49 24.38 -8.93
C TYR A 507 -18.77 25.84 -9.31
N GLU A 508 -18.29 26.80 -8.52
CA GLU A 508 -18.38 28.22 -8.86
C GLU A 508 -17.59 28.55 -10.12
N ASP A 509 -16.35 28.06 -10.23
CA ASP A 509 -15.52 28.20 -11.42
C ASP A 509 -16.18 27.55 -12.64
N LEU A 510 -16.78 26.37 -12.48
CA LEU A 510 -17.52 25.70 -13.54
C LEU A 510 -18.70 26.54 -14.05
N CYS A 511 -19.48 27.12 -13.14
CA CYS A 511 -20.59 28.02 -13.49
C CYS A 511 -20.10 29.23 -14.28
N MET A 512 -19.00 29.83 -13.85
CA MET A 512 -18.38 30.99 -14.51
C MET A 512 -17.88 30.64 -15.92
N ILE A 513 -17.18 29.52 -16.08
CA ILE A 513 -16.64 29.08 -17.38
C ILE A 513 -17.79 28.70 -18.33
N CYS A 514 -18.80 27.96 -17.86
CA CYS A 514 -19.97 27.60 -18.68
C CYS A 514 -20.76 28.84 -19.12
N SER A 515 -20.92 29.83 -18.26
CA SER A 515 -21.55 31.11 -18.60
C SER A 515 -20.77 31.87 -19.67
N LYS A 516 -19.44 31.88 -19.59
CA LYS A 516 -18.56 32.44 -20.64
C LYS A 516 -18.71 31.68 -21.96
N LYS A 517 -18.69 30.35 -21.93
CA LYS A 517 -18.89 29.49 -23.11
C LYS A 517 -20.24 29.75 -23.79
N ARG A 518 -21.32 29.88 -23.00
CA ARG A 518 -22.66 30.22 -23.50
C ARG A 518 -22.65 31.52 -24.32
N LYS A 519 -22.01 32.57 -23.80
CA LYS A 519 -21.86 33.86 -24.52
C LYS A 519 -21.07 33.72 -25.82
N LEU A 520 -19.99 32.91 -25.82
CA LEU A 520 -19.19 32.65 -27.02
C LEU A 520 -19.97 31.88 -28.10
N ILE A 521 -20.82 30.92 -27.70
CA ILE A 521 -21.68 30.21 -28.64
C ILE A 521 -22.72 31.16 -29.25
N GLN A 522 -23.35 32.01 -28.43
CA GLN A 522 -24.27 33.04 -28.94
C GLN A 522 -23.59 34.01 -29.91
N TYR A 523 -22.34 34.39 -29.63
CA TYR A 523 -21.52 35.19 -30.55
C TYR A 523 -21.24 34.44 -31.87
N GLN A 524 -20.96 33.14 -31.80
CA GLN A 524 -20.76 32.29 -32.99
C GLN A 524 -22.03 32.17 -33.84
N ASP A 525 -23.19 32.02 -33.21
CA ASP A 525 -24.48 31.97 -33.90
C ASP A 525 -24.78 33.30 -34.60
N ALA A 526 -24.47 34.42 -33.94
CA ALA A 526 -24.55 35.75 -34.51
C ALA A 526 -23.60 35.95 -35.71
N LEU A 527 -22.35 35.45 -35.63
CA LEU A 527 -21.40 35.42 -36.74
C LEU A 527 -21.92 34.61 -37.94
N ASN A 528 -22.55 33.47 -37.67
CA ASN A 528 -23.14 32.62 -38.72
C ASN A 528 -24.35 33.30 -39.37
N LEU A 529 -25.20 33.95 -38.56
CA LEU A 529 -26.34 34.70 -39.07
C LEU A 529 -25.88 35.87 -39.96
N PHE A 530 -24.84 36.59 -39.54
CA PHE A 530 -24.21 37.64 -40.36
C PHE A 530 -23.73 37.08 -41.70
N LYS A 531 -22.97 35.98 -41.69
CA LYS A 531 -22.47 35.31 -42.90
C LYS A 531 -23.60 34.92 -43.86
N ASN A 532 -24.70 34.38 -43.34
CA ASN A 532 -25.86 33.98 -44.13
C ASN A 532 -26.59 35.20 -44.72
N LYS A 533 -26.76 36.27 -43.94
CA LYS A 533 -27.33 37.54 -44.43
C LYS A 533 -26.48 38.14 -45.55
N CYS A 534 -25.16 38.23 -45.37
CA CYS A 534 -24.25 38.73 -46.40
C CYS A 534 -24.31 37.88 -47.67
N LYS A 535 -24.42 36.54 -47.57
CA LYS A 535 -24.57 35.66 -48.73
C LYS A 535 -25.88 35.91 -49.49
N ASN A 536 -26.99 36.13 -48.78
CA ASN A 536 -28.29 36.37 -49.40
C ASN A 536 -28.39 37.76 -50.04
N GLU A 537 -27.86 38.80 -49.38
CA GLU A 537 -27.87 40.16 -49.93
C GLU A 537 -26.92 40.36 -51.12
N LEU A 538 -25.75 39.69 -51.11
CA LEU A 538 -24.82 39.68 -52.25
C LEU A 538 -25.42 39.00 -53.50
N ALA A 539 -26.44 38.16 -53.35
CA ALA A 539 -27.17 37.58 -54.47
C ALA A 539 -28.19 38.57 -55.09
N GLU A 540 -28.57 39.64 -54.37
CA GLU A 540 -29.70 40.50 -54.74
C GLU A 540 -29.31 41.90 -55.29
N ARG A 541 -28.10 42.45 -55.08
CA ARG A 541 -27.76 43.81 -55.56
C ARG A 541 -26.28 44.02 -55.96
N ALA A 542 -26.08 44.86 -56.98
CA ALA A 542 -24.77 45.12 -57.62
C ALA A 542 -24.06 46.44 -57.23
N ASN A 543 -24.58 47.24 -56.29
CA ASN A 543 -23.97 48.53 -55.90
C ASN A 543 -23.49 48.53 -54.44
N SER A 544 -22.19 48.78 -54.26
CA SER A 544 -21.42 48.47 -53.04
C SER A 544 -21.21 49.64 -52.07
N ALA A 545 -21.37 50.90 -52.50
CA ALA A 545 -21.07 52.06 -51.68
C ALA A 545 -22.24 52.48 -50.77
N GLU A 546 -23.48 52.26 -51.20
CA GLU A 546 -24.70 52.40 -50.37
C GLU A 546 -24.82 51.30 -49.31
N TYR A 547 -24.11 50.19 -49.50
CA TYR A 547 -24.22 48.99 -48.66
C TYR A 547 -23.66 49.21 -47.25
N LEU A 548 -22.50 49.87 -47.14
CA LEU A 548 -21.79 50.07 -45.88
C LEU A 548 -22.42 51.19 -45.04
N THR A 549 -23.02 52.20 -45.68
CA THR A 549 -23.80 53.26 -45.03
C THR A 549 -25.18 52.77 -44.60
N GLN A 550 -25.83 51.90 -45.39
CA GLN A 550 -27.10 51.26 -45.04
C GLN A 550 -26.94 50.33 -43.83
N TRP A 551 -25.89 49.51 -43.77
CA TRP A 551 -25.61 48.65 -42.62
C TRP A 551 -25.29 49.45 -41.35
N LYS A 552 -24.55 50.56 -41.45
CA LYS A 552 -24.32 51.49 -40.32
C LYS A 552 -25.63 52.11 -39.80
N LYS A 553 -26.60 52.37 -40.69
CA LYS A 553 -27.92 52.90 -40.34
C LYS A 553 -28.86 51.84 -39.74
N GLU A 554 -28.92 50.65 -40.33
CA GLU A 554 -29.65 49.51 -39.75
C GLU A 554 -29.09 49.06 -38.41
N LEU A 555 -27.78 49.23 -38.19
CA LEU A 555 -27.14 48.98 -36.90
C LEU A 555 -27.65 49.96 -35.83
N ALA A 556 -27.80 51.24 -36.18
CA ALA A 556 -28.34 52.25 -35.29
C ALA A 556 -29.82 51.99 -34.96
N GLU A 557 -30.62 51.56 -35.94
CA GLU A 557 -32.04 51.21 -35.75
C GLU A 557 -32.21 49.89 -34.95
N LYS A 558 -31.35 48.89 -35.16
CA LYS A 558 -31.41 47.62 -34.40
C LYS A 558 -30.83 47.71 -33.00
N ALA A 559 -29.95 48.67 -32.72
CA ALA A 559 -29.53 49.01 -31.37
C ALA A 559 -30.71 49.46 -30.47
N GLU A 560 -31.78 49.98 -31.08
CA GLU A 560 -33.03 50.29 -30.38
C GLU A 560 -33.96 49.06 -30.21
N SER A 561 -33.70 47.95 -30.92
CA SER A 561 -34.53 46.73 -30.94
C SER A 561 -34.07 45.59 -30.01
N GLY A 562 -32.93 45.76 -29.30
CA GLY A 562 -32.51 44.88 -28.21
C GLY A 562 -31.78 43.58 -28.58
N ASN A 563 -31.12 43.49 -29.74
CA ASN A 563 -30.34 42.30 -30.14
C ASN A 563 -28.83 42.53 -30.00
N ASP A 564 -28.37 42.66 -28.75
CA ASP A 564 -27.02 43.09 -28.37
C ASP A 564 -25.89 42.26 -29.01
N SER A 565 -26.06 40.94 -29.14
CA SER A 565 -25.02 40.04 -29.67
C SER A 565 -24.70 40.27 -31.15
N LEU A 566 -25.71 40.54 -31.98
CA LEU A 566 -25.51 40.83 -33.40
C LEU A 566 -24.87 42.21 -33.62
N ILE A 567 -25.22 43.18 -32.78
CA ILE A 567 -24.65 44.52 -32.84
C ILE A 567 -23.16 44.48 -32.51
N CYS A 568 -22.77 43.76 -31.44
CA CYS A 568 -21.38 43.52 -31.10
C CYS A 568 -20.60 42.87 -32.25
N VAL A 569 -21.12 41.77 -32.83
CA VAL A 569 -20.48 41.08 -33.95
C VAL A 569 -20.23 42.00 -35.14
N ILE A 570 -21.21 42.82 -35.52
CA ILE A 570 -21.04 43.73 -36.66
C ILE A 570 -20.01 44.82 -36.34
N SER A 571 -20.01 45.35 -35.12
CA SER A 571 -19.00 46.32 -34.68
C SER A 571 -17.58 45.73 -34.72
N ASP A 572 -17.41 44.51 -34.22
CA ASP A 572 -16.13 43.79 -34.24
C ASP A 572 -15.65 43.50 -35.67
N ILE A 573 -16.55 43.06 -36.55
CA ILE A 573 -16.21 42.81 -37.96
C ILE A 573 -15.77 44.10 -38.66
N LEU A 574 -16.49 45.21 -38.43
CA LEU A 574 -16.16 46.49 -39.06
C LEU A 574 -14.81 47.01 -38.57
N THR A 575 -14.57 46.98 -37.27
CA THR A 575 -13.28 47.41 -36.70
C THR A 575 -12.12 46.56 -37.20
N GLU A 576 -12.26 45.24 -37.24
CA GLU A 576 -11.23 44.34 -37.77
C GLU A 576 -11.06 44.47 -39.30
N ALA A 577 -12.13 44.74 -40.05
CA ALA A 577 -12.03 45.02 -41.48
C ALA A 577 -11.28 46.35 -41.73
N GLU A 578 -11.50 47.37 -40.91
CA GLU A 578 -10.81 48.65 -40.97
C GLU A 578 -9.31 48.51 -40.64
N THR A 579 -8.95 47.70 -39.63
CA THR A 579 -7.53 47.43 -39.30
C THR A 579 -6.81 46.69 -40.43
N LEU A 580 -7.45 45.67 -41.02
CA LEU A 580 -6.92 44.94 -42.18
C LEU A 580 -6.76 45.83 -43.42
N ASN A 581 -7.67 46.79 -43.61
CA ASN A 581 -7.56 47.76 -44.70
C ASN A 581 -6.40 48.75 -44.45
N ALA A 582 -6.23 49.20 -43.20
CA ALA A 582 -5.14 50.09 -42.81
C ALA A 582 -3.75 49.44 -42.96
N SER A 583 -3.59 48.18 -42.53
CA SER A 583 -2.31 47.45 -42.67
C SER A 583 -1.95 47.23 -44.14
N ARG A 584 -2.94 46.94 -44.99
CA ARG A 584 -2.73 46.71 -46.43
C ARG A 584 -2.37 47.99 -47.18
N LYS A 585 -2.91 49.14 -46.76
CA LYS A 585 -2.53 50.46 -47.30
C LYS A 585 -1.10 50.86 -46.94
N GLN A 586 -0.56 50.37 -45.83
CA GLN A 586 0.85 50.56 -45.46
C GLN A 586 1.79 49.67 -46.29
N ASP A 587 1.43 48.41 -46.52
CA ASP A 587 2.21 47.48 -47.37
C ASP A 587 2.18 47.88 -48.87
N GLY A 588 1.06 48.42 -49.34
CA GLY A 588 0.89 48.88 -50.73
C GLY A 588 1.64 50.16 -51.09
N ALA A 589 2.15 50.91 -50.11
CA ALA A 589 2.91 52.15 -50.35
C ALA A 589 4.35 51.89 -50.84
N ILE A 590 4.83 50.65 -50.79
CA ILE A 590 6.19 50.28 -51.25
C ILE A 590 6.22 49.93 -52.75
N ASN A 591 5.08 49.62 -53.37
CA ASN A 591 5.00 49.25 -54.79
C ASN A 591 3.92 50.05 -55.52
N GLN A 592 4.24 51.25 -56.00
CA GLN A 592 3.43 51.94 -57.00
C GLN A 592 4.24 52.13 -58.29
N SER A 593 3.85 51.41 -59.35
CA SER A 593 3.95 51.88 -60.73
C SER A 593 2.54 52.14 -61.25
N ASN A 594 2.37 53.31 -61.86
CA ASN A 594 1.16 53.86 -62.46
C ASN A 594 0.27 52.83 -63.19
N ASP A 595 -1.04 52.86 -62.95
CA ASP A 595 -1.97 53.33 -63.98
C ASP A 595 -3.41 53.49 -63.44
N ASN A 596 -4.14 54.37 -64.12
CA ASN A 596 -5.47 54.86 -63.80
C ASN A 596 -6.56 53.80 -64.06
N ASP A 597 -7.19 53.28 -62.99
CA ASP A 597 -8.55 52.70 -63.02
C ASP A 597 -9.14 52.80 -61.61
N LYS A 598 -9.77 53.95 -61.30
CA LYS A 598 -9.99 54.39 -59.92
C LYS A 598 -11.38 54.13 -59.31
N ASP A 599 -12.36 53.65 -60.05
CA ASP A 599 -13.75 53.65 -59.53
C ASP A 599 -14.40 52.28 -59.28
N ASN A 600 -13.71 51.16 -59.50
CA ASN A 600 -14.28 49.81 -59.25
C ASN A 600 -13.42 48.89 -58.36
N SER A 601 -12.22 49.34 -57.96
CA SER A 601 -11.28 48.54 -57.15
C SER A 601 -11.48 48.69 -55.64
N THR A 602 -12.06 49.79 -55.18
CA THR A 602 -12.23 50.10 -53.75
C THR A 602 -13.34 49.27 -53.10
N SER A 603 -14.43 49.00 -53.83
CA SER A 603 -15.59 48.23 -53.35
C SER A 603 -15.34 46.73 -53.19
N SER A 604 -14.60 46.15 -54.14
CA SER A 604 -14.15 44.76 -54.10
C SER A 604 -13.17 44.53 -52.92
N LEU A 605 -12.34 45.54 -52.62
CA LEU A 605 -11.37 45.49 -51.53
C LEU A 605 -12.05 45.44 -50.14
N ASP A 606 -13.09 46.24 -49.93
CA ASP A 606 -13.82 46.30 -48.65
C ASP A 606 -14.56 44.98 -48.37
N ASN A 607 -15.13 44.34 -49.40
CA ASN A 607 -15.77 43.03 -49.26
C ASN A 607 -14.77 41.90 -48.96
N SER A 608 -13.54 41.97 -49.52
CA SER A 608 -12.46 41.04 -49.16
C SER A 608 -12.00 41.20 -47.71
N CYS A 609 -11.95 42.44 -47.20
CA CYS A 609 -11.53 42.70 -45.82
C CYS A 609 -12.60 42.24 -44.83
N ILE A 610 -13.89 42.46 -45.10
CA ILE A 610 -15.01 41.96 -44.28
C ILE A 610 -15.01 40.43 -44.21
N LYS A 611 -14.80 39.73 -45.35
CA LYS A 611 -14.70 38.26 -45.37
C LYS A 611 -13.49 37.75 -44.58
N ALA A 612 -12.34 38.43 -44.67
CA ALA A 612 -11.15 38.08 -43.90
C ALA A 612 -11.33 38.33 -42.40
N ALA A 613 -11.95 39.45 -42.02
CA ALA A 613 -12.31 39.79 -40.65
C ALA A 613 -13.28 38.77 -40.05
N HIS A 614 -14.35 38.45 -40.76
CA HIS A 614 -15.31 37.41 -40.35
C HIS A 614 -14.61 36.07 -40.11
N LYS A 615 -13.77 35.62 -41.04
CA LYS A 615 -13.04 34.35 -40.94
C LYS A 615 -12.08 34.34 -39.75
N LYS A 616 -11.40 35.46 -39.48
CA LYS A 616 -10.48 35.60 -38.34
C LYS A 616 -11.22 35.57 -37.00
N LEU A 617 -12.33 36.32 -36.89
CA LEU A 617 -13.17 36.33 -35.69
C LEU A 617 -13.82 34.96 -35.46
N GLU A 618 -14.36 34.31 -36.51
CA GLU A 618 -14.88 32.93 -36.47
C GLU A 618 -13.80 31.93 -36.04
N SER A 619 -12.56 32.12 -36.47
CA SER A 619 -11.45 31.26 -36.05
C SER A 619 -11.08 31.47 -34.59
N SER A 620 -11.06 32.72 -34.13
CA SER A 620 -10.70 33.15 -32.77
C SER A 620 -11.74 32.68 -31.74
N SER A 621 -13.03 32.98 -31.97
CA SER A 621 -14.14 32.54 -31.11
C SER A 621 -14.18 31.03 -30.95
N ASN A 622 -13.94 30.28 -32.03
CA ASN A 622 -13.84 28.81 -31.97
C ASN A 622 -12.67 28.33 -31.09
N VAL A 623 -11.54 29.02 -31.08
CA VAL A 623 -10.41 28.69 -30.18
C VAL A 623 -10.79 28.99 -28.74
N GLU A 624 -11.45 30.12 -28.47
CA GLU A 624 -11.93 30.45 -27.12
C GLU A 624 -12.95 29.46 -26.57
N ILE A 625 -13.86 28.95 -27.42
CA ILE A 625 -14.79 27.87 -27.04
C ILE A 625 -14.01 26.60 -26.69
N CYS A 626 -12.99 26.24 -27.48
CA CYS A 626 -12.12 25.09 -27.19
C CYS A 626 -11.35 25.28 -25.87
N ILE A 627 -10.89 26.49 -25.58
CA ILE A 627 -10.24 26.81 -24.31
C ILE A 627 -11.22 26.60 -23.14
N ALA A 628 -12.44 27.13 -23.26
CA ALA A 628 -13.47 26.92 -22.25
C ALA A 628 -13.78 25.42 -22.06
N ASP A 629 -13.84 24.63 -23.14
CA ASP A 629 -14.03 23.18 -23.07
C ASP A 629 -12.90 22.48 -22.31
N ALA A 630 -11.64 22.87 -22.53
CA ALA A 630 -10.52 22.28 -21.82
C ALA A 630 -10.57 22.60 -20.32
N GLN A 631 -10.94 23.83 -19.97
CA GLN A 631 -11.11 24.25 -18.57
C GLN A 631 -12.27 23.52 -17.89
N ILE A 632 -13.40 23.36 -18.56
CA ILE A 632 -14.55 22.56 -18.06
C ILE A 632 -14.12 21.11 -17.82
N MET A 633 -13.45 20.49 -18.80
CA MET A 633 -12.98 19.11 -18.69
C MET A 633 -12.01 18.93 -17.50
N LYS A 634 -11.07 19.86 -17.31
CA LYS A 634 -10.16 19.88 -16.16
C LYS A 634 -10.94 19.94 -14.84
N ASN A 635 -11.85 20.91 -14.72
CA ASN A 635 -12.66 21.12 -13.53
C ASN A 635 -13.46 19.85 -13.18
N LEU A 636 -14.13 19.24 -14.15
CA LEU A 636 -14.85 17.97 -13.95
C LEU A 636 -13.93 16.84 -13.46
N ALA A 637 -12.71 16.76 -13.98
CA ALA A 637 -11.72 15.79 -13.53
C ALA A 637 -11.25 16.04 -12.09
N THR A 638 -10.98 17.31 -11.73
CA THR A 638 -10.63 17.72 -10.37
C THR A 638 -11.77 17.43 -9.39
N THR A 639 -13.00 17.81 -9.72
CA THR A 639 -14.20 17.55 -8.93
C THR A 639 -14.40 16.06 -8.69
N ARG A 640 -14.19 15.22 -9.71
CA ARG A 640 -14.27 13.76 -9.54
C ARG A 640 -13.20 13.21 -8.60
N GLN A 641 -11.97 13.74 -8.64
CA GLN A 641 -10.92 13.33 -7.72
C GLN A 641 -11.21 13.79 -6.28
N LEU A 642 -11.69 15.02 -6.10
CA LEU A 642 -12.07 15.55 -4.79
C LEU A 642 -13.25 14.76 -4.20
N GLN A 643 -14.24 14.39 -5.02
CA GLN A 643 -15.33 13.50 -4.62
C GLN A 643 -14.80 12.16 -4.10
N LEU A 644 -13.90 11.48 -4.82
CA LEU A 644 -13.35 10.19 -4.39
C LEU A 644 -12.53 10.32 -3.09
N ASN A 645 -11.81 11.43 -2.91
CA ASN A 645 -11.10 11.71 -1.66
C ASN A 645 -12.09 11.94 -0.50
N LEU A 646 -13.17 12.69 -0.74
CA LEU A 646 -14.21 12.93 0.24
C LEU A 646 -14.91 11.62 0.64
N GLU A 647 -15.33 10.82 -0.34
CA GLU A 647 -15.94 9.50 -0.11
C GLU A 647 -15.06 8.62 0.78
N ARG A 648 -13.74 8.58 0.52
CA ARG A 648 -12.78 7.83 1.33
C ARG A 648 -12.65 8.39 2.75
N ASP A 649 -12.51 9.70 2.89
CA ASP A 649 -12.16 10.32 4.18
C ASP A 649 -13.40 10.47 5.09
N CYS A 650 -14.60 10.52 4.53
CA CYS A 650 -15.89 10.44 5.22
C CYS A 650 -16.31 8.99 5.56
N THR A 651 -15.59 7.96 5.09
CA THR A 651 -15.95 6.58 5.43
C THR A 651 -15.53 6.24 6.85
N VAL A 652 -16.46 5.72 7.64
CA VAL A 652 -16.21 5.11 8.94
C VAL A 652 -16.41 3.60 8.83
N ASP A 653 -15.46 2.83 9.35
CA ASP A 653 -15.53 1.37 9.37
C ASP A 653 -15.56 0.88 10.82
N TYR A 654 -16.70 0.35 11.24
CA TYR A 654 -16.90 -0.12 12.61
C TYR A 654 -15.91 -1.23 13.02
N ARG A 655 -15.32 -1.95 12.06
CA ARG A 655 -14.30 -2.98 12.34
C ARG A 655 -13.05 -2.39 12.96
N VAL A 656 -12.72 -1.13 12.65
CA VAL A 656 -11.57 -0.43 13.26
C VAL A 656 -11.72 -0.31 14.78
N ILE A 657 -12.97 -0.25 15.27
CA ILE A 657 -13.30 -0.14 16.69
C ILE A 657 -13.50 -1.53 17.31
N LEU A 658 -14.12 -2.46 16.58
CA LEU A 658 -14.40 -3.81 17.08
C LEU A 658 -13.17 -4.72 17.16
N VAL A 659 -12.33 -4.74 16.12
CA VAL A 659 -11.18 -5.66 16.02
C VAL A 659 -10.23 -5.58 17.23
N PRO A 660 -9.86 -4.40 17.76
CA PRO A 660 -9.05 -4.30 18.97
C PRO A 660 -9.64 -5.02 20.18
N HIS A 661 -10.96 -4.91 20.37
CA HIS A 661 -11.67 -5.55 21.48
C HIS A 661 -11.75 -7.07 21.28
N LEU A 662 -11.98 -7.51 20.04
CA LEU A 662 -11.96 -8.93 19.68
C LEU A 662 -10.57 -9.55 19.89
N ARG A 663 -9.48 -8.85 19.55
CA ARG A 663 -8.10 -9.30 19.85
C ARG A 663 -7.90 -9.52 21.35
N ALA A 664 -8.30 -8.55 22.18
CA ALA A 664 -8.19 -8.66 23.63
C ALA A 664 -8.99 -9.85 24.18
N TYR A 665 -10.22 -10.05 23.67
CA TYR A 665 -11.02 -11.23 24.01
C TYR A 665 -10.31 -12.54 23.67
N ILE A 666 -9.78 -12.65 22.45
CA ILE A 666 -9.07 -13.86 21.98
C ILE A 666 -7.80 -14.11 22.82
N GLN A 667 -7.04 -13.07 23.16
CA GLN A 667 -5.87 -13.19 24.04
C GLN A 667 -6.23 -13.80 25.40
N GLU A 668 -7.31 -13.33 26.03
CA GLU A 668 -7.78 -13.85 27.32
C GLU A 668 -8.35 -15.27 27.18
N ALA A 669 -9.08 -15.56 26.10
CA ALA A 669 -9.57 -16.91 25.81
C ALA A 669 -8.41 -17.91 25.63
N LEU A 670 -7.34 -17.51 24.94
CA LEU A 670 -6.13 -18.33 24.78
C LEU A 670 -5.46 -18.61 26.13
N LYS A 671 -5.25 -17.58 26.95
CA LYS A 671 -4.68 -17.73 28.30
C LYS A 671 -5.50 -18.71 29.15
N ARG A 672 -6.84 -18.61 29.10
CA ARG A 672 -7.75 -19.48 29.84
C ARG A 672 -7.67 -20.93 29.37
N ARG A 673 -7.76 -21.19 28.06
CA ARG A 673 -7.67 -22.56 27.49
C ARG A 673 -6.32 -23.21 27.85
N ILE A 674 -5.23 -22.45 27.84
CA ILE A 674 -3.90 -22.95 28.24
C ILE A 674 -3.86 -23.27 29.74
N ALA A 675 -4.50 -22.49 30.60
CA ALA A 675 -4.60 -22.78 32.03
C ALA A 675 -5.43 -24.07 32.28
N GLU A 676 -6.57 -24.21 31.60
CA GLU A 676 -7.44 -25.39 31.69
C GLU A 676 -6.75 -26.68 31.19
N GLN A 677 -5.93 -26.60 30.13
CA GLN A 677 -5.11 -27.73 29.67
C GLN A 677 -4.07 -28.17 30.72
N LYS A 678 -3.47 -27.22 31.46
CA LYS A 678 -2.54 -27.55 32.54
C LYS A 678 -3.24 -28.17 33.74
N GLU A 679 -4.43 -27.67 34.10
CA GLU A 679 -5.22 -28.22 35.20
C GLU A 679 -5.76 -29.61 34.87
N SER A 680 -6.25 -29.85 33.65
CA SER A 680 -6.70 -31.18 33.21
C SER A 680 -5.56 -32.19 33.12
N GLY A 681 -4.38 -31.79 32.61
CA GLY A 681 -3.17 -32.63 32.65
C GLY A 681 -2.74 -32.97 34.09
N ALA A 682 -2.75 -31.99 34.99
CA ALA A 682 -2.46 -32.22 36.41
C ALA A 682 -3.52 -33.09 37.11
N LYS A 683 -4.80 -32.99 36.71
CA LYS A 683 -5.90 -33.83 37.21
C LYS A 683 -5.79 -35.26 36.70
N ILE A 684 -5.43 -35.46 35.43
CA ILE A 684 -5.18 -36.78 34.84
C ILE A 684 -3.96 -37.42 35.51
N GLU A 685 -2.90 -36.68 35.75
CA GLU A 685 -1.70 -37.17 36.42
C GLU A 685 -1.92 -37.42 37.93
N ALA A 686 -2.78 -36.62 38.58
CA ALA A 686 -3.25 -36.86 39.94
C ALA A 686 -4.18 -38.09 40.03
N SER A 687 -5.11 -38.27 39.08
CA SER A 687 -5.97 -39.46 38.99
C SER A 687 -5.17 -40.72 38.61
N PHE A 688 -4.10 -40.60 37.82
CA PHE A 688 -3.15 -41.68 37.59
C PHE A 688 -2.36 -42.02 38.86
N LYS A 689 -1.95 -41.02 39.64
CA LYS A 689 -1.33 -41.25 40.97
C LYS A 689 -2.30 -41.85 41.99
N GLU A 690 -3.58 -41.49 41.93
CA GLU A 690 -4.63 -42.05 42.79
C GLU A 690 -4.95 -43.51 42.42
N LEU A 691 -4.99 -43.83 41.11
CA LEU A 691 -5.08 -45.22 40.63
C LEU A 691 -3.86 -46.07 41.04
N LEU A 692 -2.66 -45.47 41.11
CA LEU A 692 -1.44 -46.13 41.57
C LEU A 692 -1.42 -46.32 43.10
N HIS A 693 -2.19 -45.55 43.87
CA HIS A 693 -2.33 -45.75 45.32
C HIS A 693 -3.39 -46.80 45.72
N ASP A 694 -4.34 -47.13 44.85
CA ASP A 694 -5.29 -48.22 45.10
C ASP A 694 -4.66 -49.63 44.87
N ASP A 695 -3.65 -49.74 44.01
CA ASP A 695 -2.85 -50.96 43.86
C ASP A 695 -1.86 -51.19 45.02
N GLU A 696 -1.43 -50.12 45.70
CA GLU A 696 -0.58 -50.22 46.91
C GLU A 696 -1.37 -50.69 48.15
N LYS A 697 -2.69 -50.47 48.22
CA LYS A 697 -3.50 -51.01 49.32
C LYS A 697 -3.82 -52.50 49.17
N GLN A 698 -3.81 -53.06 47.96
CA GLN A 698 -3.96 -54.51 47.76
C GLN A 698 -2.65 -55.29 47.90
N THR A 699 -1.49 -54.67 47.67
CA THR A 699 -0.17 -55.32 47.82
C THR A 699 0.27 -55.41 49.28
N VAL A 700 -0.09 -54.45 50.15
CA VAL A 700 0.23 -54.50 51.60
C VAL A 700 -0.51 -55.63 52.34
N LYS A 701 -1.68 -56.08 51.87
CA LYS A 701 -2.36 -57.27 52.45
C LYS A 701 -1.77 -58.61 52.00
N ARG A 702 -1.04 -58.67 50.88
CA ARG A 702 -0.36 -59.90 50.43
C ARG A 702 1.02 -60.08 51.07
N ASP A 703 1.70 -59.01 51.46
CA ASP A 703 3.01 -59.08 52.11
C ASP A 703 2.98 -59.37 53.62
N TYR A 704 1.84 -59.19 54.29
CA TYR A 704 1.69 -59.62 55.69
C TYR A 704 1.61 -61.16 55.83
N ASN A 705 1.13 -61.87 54.80
CA ASN A 705 1.05 -63.35 54.80
C ASN A 705 2.33 -64.05 54.30
N ARG A 706 3.26 -63.32 53.64
CA ARG A 706 4.53 -63.89 53.17
C ARG A 706 5.66 -63.82 54.22
N LYS A 707 5.55 -62.93 55.22
CA LYS A 707 6.53 -62.80 56.31
C LYS A 707 6.34 -63.79 57.48
N GLN A 708 5.24 -64.56 57.54
CA GLN A 708 5.06 -65.61 58.55
C GLN A 708 5.62 -66.99 58.16
N LEU A 709 6.13 -67.17 56.93
CA LEU A 709 6.65 -68.47 56.45
C LEU A 709 8.18 -68.52 56.24
N GLN A 710 8.93 -67.50 56.65
CA GLN A 710 10.39 -67.45 56.51
C GLN A 710 11.19 -67.35 57.82
N GLU A 711 10.57 -67.52 58.99
CA GLU A 711 11.27 -67.54 60.30
C GLU A 711 11.51 -68.93 60.91
N THR A 712 11.38 -70.02 60.14
CA THR A 712 11.66 -71.37 60.66
C THR A 712 12.55 -72.20 59.75
N ALA A 713 13.73 -71.70 59.36
CA ALA A 713 14.83 -72.58 58.97
C ALA A 713 16.17 -71.84 58.73
N ARG A 714 16.92 -71.50 59.79
CA ARG A 714 18.41 -71.55 59.78
C ARG A 714 18.96 -71.78 61.18
N GLY A 715 19.24 -73.03 61.52
CA GLY A 715 19.85 -73.40 62.80
C GLY A 715 20.42 -74.81 62.81
N LYS A 716 21.74 -74.86 62.60
CA LYS A 716 22.72 -75.82 63.17
C LYS A 716 23.12 -77.07 62.36
N THR A 717 24.43 -77.16 62.28
CA THR A 717 25.34 -78.19 61.80
C THR A 717 25.37 -79.43 62.69
N LYS A 718 25.50 -80.64 62.11
CA LYS A 718 26.62 -81.59 62.32
C LYS A 718 26.35 -83.02 61.79
N SER A 719 27.44 -83.59 61.25
CA SER A 719 27.89 -84.99 61.20
C SER A 719 27.08 -86.10 60.51
N SER A 720 27.70 -86.61 59.43
CA SER A 720 27.88 -88.00 58.99
C SER A 720 27.08 -89.14 59.64
N SER A 721 26.40 -89.97 58.82
CA SER A 721 26.76 -91.39 58.61
C SER A 721 25.79 -92.12 57.66
N PHE A 722 26.40 -92.88 56.75
CA PHE A 722 26.02 -94.21 56.20
C PHE A 722 24.63 -94.54 55.60
N LYS A 723 24.76 -95.21 54.43
CA LYS A 723 24.00 -96.37 53.88
C LYS A 723 22.85 -96.14 52.88
N LYS A 724 23.20 -96.40 51.61
CA LYS A 724 22.59 -97.32 50.62
C LYS A 724 21.09 -97.64 50.76
N SER A 725 20.31 -97.34 49.71
CA SER A 725 19.75 -98.28 48.72
C SER A 725 18.50 -97.64 48.06
N LYS A 726 18.51 -97.39 46.74
CA LYS A 726 18.18 -98.29 45.62
C LYS A 726 16.67 -98.42 45.39
N ARG A 727 16.22 -97.90 44.22
CA ARG A 727 15.14 -98.43 43.36
C ARG A 727 13.70 -98.34 43.95
N LYS A 728 12.61 -98.22 43.20
CA LYS A 728 12.31 -98.06 41.77
C LYS A 728 10.78 -97.88 41.71
N GLN A 729 10.33 -97.09 40.75
CA GLN A 729 9.17 -97.33 39.86
C GLN A 729 7.72 -97.46 40.37
N SER A 730 6.88 -96.88 39.51
CA SER A 730 5.42 -96.97 39.34
C SER A 730 4.61 -96.08 40.28
N ARG A 731 3.73 -95.19 39.81
CA ARG A 731 3.09 -95.03 38.50
C ARG A 731 3.17 -93.58 38.02
#